data_AF-A0A6C1MUS5-F1
#
_entry.id   AF-A0A6C1MUS5-F1
#
_cell.length_a   1.000
_cell.length_b   1.000
_cell.length_c   1.000
_cell.angle_alpha   90.00
_cell.angle_beta   90.00
_cell.angle_gamma   90.00
#
_symmetry.space_group_name_H-M   'P 1'
#
loop_
_entity.id
_entity.type
_entity.pdbx_description
1 polymer ?
#
loop_
_entity_poly.entity_id
_entity_poly.type
_entity_poly.pdbx_seq_one_letter_code
_entity_poly.pdbx_strand_id
1 'polypeptide(L)'
;MRIAFRFLLITLLAALLAGCPIDESSSSSSSTSSPETEGTGSPDGESDMEEDADPEVVIAAREQPRSTGRPMPQALAEMEPAACNGAEEASMGGRSYRVEVPSRVDGAAIVFQVLEPEQIDCRQGSPLILQGHGFSGSRATSASGEIAMLVDGGYTVISIDQRGHGESGGTVRVMDPDFEGEDLVQIVDWAEENLDYLAYRGDRMLLGAIGSSYGGGFQYLLYHVDPDQRIQALVPDITWHDLTYSLNPGNVTKNFWLLILSALGDAGTGFNMDPFIRSTLVDGIVENRFPETALDFFYYHGSGYFMDNSRGVELFDSENTQEYLLDPLLGQLPITGGSGYIIKTPVADAYPVDVLMFQSTRDNLFPFNDAFDNYKAYQAVGGDVRLLTHEAGHEFLSPSLGTAQQALGNLDFFLRGGFGEGTGCGEVDKAQATLAWFDDKLLGQGNADEVITSGQQICYTLGPGDSVTTPEVTVGGRDFPLTNVFGQEGGSVTALTGPNVLPAIIDLGVLDEDAVIAGVPTANITLSRGSETLDGLCLDQSLPILNIGTCDAILFAGIGVLRQNTLLPELLDEQVMPIRGLGQHELELTGIAERLQEGDRLLLMLYGHHPTFVGAFSRDLTTLLLQVSGSVQLPLLSPDGQSVL
;
A
#
# COMPACT_ATOMS: atom_id res chain seq x y z
N MET A 1 -6.43 -21.51 -25.21
CA MET A 1 -6.39 -20.47 -24.15
C MET A 1 -7.67 -20.39 -23.32
N ARG A 2 -8.88 -20.21 -23.87
CA ARG A 2 -10.12 -19.99 -23.08
C ARG A 2 -10.65 -21.16 -22.23
N ILE A 3 -10.26 -22.42 -22.49
CA ILE A 3 -10.77 -23.60 -21.77
C ILE A 3 -9.86 -23.98 -20.58
N ALA A 4 -8.56 -23.74 -20.67
CA ALA A 4 -7.61 -24.03 -19.58
C ALA A 4 -7.85 -23.13 -18.35
N PHE A 5 -8.27 -21.87 -18.57
CA PHE A 5 -8.53 -20.90 -17.52
C PHE A 5 -9.77 -21.24 -16.68
N ARG A 6 -10.82 -21.81 -17.29
CA ARG A 6 -12.00 -22.31 -16.56
C ARG A 6 -11.68 -23.51 -15.66
N PHE A 7 -10.73 -24.34 -16.06
CA PHE A 7 -10.32 -25.50 -15.25
C PHE A 7 -9.47 -25.07 -14.05
N LEU A 8 -8.54 -24.11 -14.22
CA LEU A 8 -7.70 -23.60 -13.13
C LEU A 8 -8.54 -22.97 -12.00
N LEU A 9 -9.57 -22.20 -12.38
CA LEU A 9 -10.48 -21.52 -11.44
C LEU A 9 -11.33 -22.52 -10.62
N ILE A 10 -11.75 -23.63 -11.23
CA ILE A 10 -12.51 -24.68 -10.55
C ILE A 10 -11.60 -25.53 -9.64
N THR A 11 -10.34 -25.76 -10.02
CA THR A 11 -9.38 -26.48 -9.16
C THR A 11 -8.92 -25.66 -7.95
N LEU A 12 -8.80 -24.34 -8.06
CA LEU A 12 -8.48 -23.48 -6.90
C LEU A 12 -9.64 -23.47 -5.89
N LEU A 13 -10.88 -23.38 -6.37
CA LEU A 13 -12.08 -23.43 -5.51
C LEU A 13 -12.22 -24.76 -4.76
N ALA A 14 -11.73 -25.86 -5.34
CA ALA A 14 -11.78 -27.19 -4.72
C ALA A 14 -10.69 -27.41 -3.65
N ALA A 15 -9.57 -26.68 -3.73
CA ALA A 15 -8.48 -26.76 -2.75
C ALA A 15 -8.81 -26.04 -1.43
N LEU A 16 -9.64 -25.00 -1.47
CA LEU A 16 -10.17 -24.27 -0.31
C LEU A 16 -11.05 -25.12 0.63
N LEU A 17 -11.52 -26.29 0.19
CA LEU A 17 -12.51 -27.10 0.92
C LEU A 17 -11.94 -28.31 1.67
N ALA A 18 -10.63 -28.56 1.62
CA ALA A 18 -10.07 -29.79 2.17
C ALA A 18 -8.75 -29.56 2.92
N GLY A 19 -8.82 -29.30 4.24
CA GLY A 19 -7.64 -29.38 5.09
C GLY A 19 -7.84 -29.01 6.55
N CYS A 20 -8.25 -29.97 7.38
CA CYS A 20 -7.91 -30.00 8.82
C CYS A 20 -7.65 -31.45 9.24
N PRO A 21 -6.65 -31.68 10.10
CA PRO A 21 -6.91 -32.36 11.36
C PRO A 21 -6.26 -31.66 12.58
N ILE A 22 -7.01 -31.70 13.68
CA ILE A 22 -6.71 -31.24 15.04
C ILE A 22 -6.17 -32.42 15.87
N ASP A 23 -5.25 -32.16 16.80
CA ASP A 23 -5.11 -32.83 18.12
C ASP A 23 -4.04 -32.07 18.94
N GLU A 24 -4.42 -31.30 19.98
CA GLU A 24 -4.58 -31.69 21.40
C GLU A 24 -3.42 -32.48 22.03
N SER A 25 -2.67 -31.85 22.94
CA SER A 25 -2.58 -32.36 24.33
C SER A 25 -1.82 -31.43 25.29
N SER A 26 -2.50 -31.24 26.43
CA SER A 26 -2.11 -30.73 27.74
C SER A 26 -0.74 -31.15 28.30
N SER A 27 -0.16 -30.33 29.20
CA SER A 27 -0.12 -30.68 30.63
C SER A 27 0.41 -29.58 31.55
N SER A 28 -0.18 -29.60 32.74
CA SER A 28 -0.07 -28.74 33.93
C SER A 28 1.20 -28.93 34.77
N SER A 29 1.54 -27.93 35.61
CA SER A 29 1.62 -27.97 37.09
C SER A 29 2.64 -26.95 37.62
N SER A 30 2.21 -25.92 38.35
CA SER A 30 2.01 -25.80 39.82
C SER A 30 3.18 -25.14 40.58
N SER A 31 2.93 -23.89 41.00
CA SER A 31 3.17 -23.27 42.33
C SER A 31 4.49 -23.51 43.10
N THR A 32 5.14 -22.42 43.55
CA THR A 32 5.23 -22.07 45.00
C THR A 32 5.84 -20.68 45.28
N SER A 33 5.06 -19.88 46.02
CA SER A 33 5.34 -18.87 47.07
C SER A 33 6.68 -18.11 47.23
N SER A 34 6.49 -16.80 47.44
CA SER A 34 7.30 -15.67 47.94
C SER A 34 8.11 -15.90 49.25
N PRO A 35 8.98 -14.95 49.71
CA PRO A 35 8.52 -13.71 50.36
C PRO A 35 9.39 -12.44 50.16
N GLU A 36 8.81 -11.34 50.65
CA GLU A 36 9.19 -9.93 50.67
C GLU A 36 10.51 -9.60 51.42
N THR A 37 11.12 -8.45 51.07
CA THR A 37 11.74 -7.53 52.04
C THR A 37 11.70 -6.08 51.53
N GLU A 38 11.22 -5.18 52.40
CA GLU A 38 11.15 -3.71 52.28
C GLU A 38 12.53 -3.02 52.40
N GLY A 39 12.63 -1.75 51.95
CA GLY A 39 13.78 -0.90 52.29
C GLY A 39 13.89 0.48 51.63
N THR A 40 12.97 1.39 51.94
CA THR A 40 13.16 2.84 52.25
C THR A 40 14.11 3.75 51.43
N GLY A 41 13.57 4.89 50.96
CA GLY A 41 14.19 6.23 51.19
C GLY A 41 14.48 7.15 49.98
N SER A 42 13.58 8.08 49.68
CA SER A 42 13.79 9.38 49.00
C SER A 42 14.65 10.34 49.88
N PRO A 43 15.09 11.58 49.49
CA PRO A 43 14.53 12.50 48.46
C PRO A 43 15.48 13.50 47.71
N ASP A 44 14.89 14.17 46.71
CA ASP A 44 14.95 15.58 46.23
C ASP A 44 16.26 16.41 46.06
N GLY A 45 16.27 17.22 44.98
CA GLY A 45 16.98 18.52 44.86
C GLY A 45 17.42 18.86 43.42
N GLU A 46 16.62 19.62 42.65
CA GLU A 46 16.84 21.04 42.27
C GLU A 46 18.05 21.27 41.32
N SER A 47 17.79 21.43 40.01
CA SER A 47 17.58 22.68 39.24
C SER A 47 18.86 23.44 38.94
N ASP A 48 19.16 23.66 37.65
CA ASP A 48 19.66 24.94 37.14
C ASP A 48 19.52 25.00 35.61
N MET A 49 19.04 26.15 35.12
CA MET A 49 18.94 26.53 33.72
C MET A 49 20.23 27.25 33.30
N GLU A 50 20.83 26.87 32.18
CA GLU A 50 21.71 27.73 31.38
C GLU A 50 21.36 27.60 29.90
N GLU A 51 21.27 28.76 29.25
CA GLU A 51 20.91 29.03 27.86
C GLU A 51 22.21 29.22 27.03
N ASP A 52 22.11 29.00 25.71
CA ASP A 52 23.04 29.33 24.62
C ASP A 52 24.18 28.36 24.23
N ALA A 53 23.95 27.56 23.17
CA ALA A 53 24.79 27.44 21.97
C ALA A 53 24.13 26.49 20.95
N ASP A 54 24.20 26.82 19.64
CA ASP A 54 23.86 25.91 18.53
C ASP A 54 24.62 24.57 18.74
N PRO A 55 23.95 23.42 18.87
CA PRO A 55 24.68 22.20 19.18
C PRO A 55 25.35 21.68 17.91
N GLU A 56 26.68 21.54 17.95
CA GLU A 56 27.32 20.43 17.25
C GLU A 56 26.49 19.18 17.56
N VAL A 57 26.14 18.40 16.52
CA VAL A 57 25.34 17.18 16.66
C VAL A 57 26.12 16.20 17.54
N VAL A 58 25.91 16.26 18.85
CA VAL A 58 26.37 15.24 19.79
C VAL A 58 25.36 14.11 19.70
N ILE A 59 25.57 13.21 18.74
CA ILE A 59 24.94 11.89 18.78
C ILE A 59 25.65 11.18 19.93
N ALA A 60 24.98 11.04 21.07
CA ALA A 60 25.51 10.34 22.24
C ALA A 60 24.71 9.06 22.46
N ALA A 61 25.41 7.95 22.70
CA ALA A 61 24.83 6.78 23.35
C ALA A 61 24.22 7.20 24.70
N ARG A 62 23.01 6.74 24.94
CA ARG A 62 22.11 7.27 25.96
C ARG A 62 22.59 7.03 27.40
N GLU A 63 22.35 7.97 28.32
CA GLU A 63 22.54 7.74 29.77
C GLU A 63 21.43 6.88 30.42
N GLN A 64 20.16 6.90 29.97
CA GLN A 64 19.10 5.88 30.28
C GLN A 64 17.86 5.94 29.35
N PRO A 65 17.27 4.80 28.93
CA PRO A 65 16.10 4.68 28.03
C PRO A 65 14.85 5.43 28.51
N ARG A 66 13.94 5.79 27.57
CA ARG A 66 12.65 6.43 27.87
C ARG A 66 11.85 5.17 28.06
N SER A 67 12.00 4.54 29.22
CA SER A 67 11.15 3.42 29.54
C SER A 67 9.75 4.00 29.48
N THR A 68 9.01 3.68 28.42
CA THR A 68 7.65 4.15 28.18
C THR A 68 6.70 3.58 29.22
N GLY A 69 7.22 2.79 30.18
CA GLY A 69 6.47 2.10 31.21
C GLY A 69 5.52 1.05 30.64
N ARG A 70 5.52 0.86 29.31
CA ARG A 70 4.71 -0.15 28.64
C ARG A 70 5.24 -1.53 29.04
N PRO A 71 4.38 -2.45 29.49
CA PRO A 71 4.82 -3.78 29.87
C PRO A 71 5.55 -4.46 28.71
N MET A 72 6.78 -4.89 28.93
CA MET A 72 7.55 -5.63 27.93
C MET A 72 7.51 -7.14 28.27
N PRO A 73 6.80 -7.97 27.47
CA PRO A 73 6.87 -9.42 27.60
C PRO A 73 8.30 -9.93 27.44
N GLN A 74 8.61 -11.03 28.11
CA GLN A 74 9.95 -11.61 28.05
C GLN A 74 10.27 -12.08 26.63
N ALA A 75 11.22 -11.41 25.99
CA ALA A 75 11.71 -11.75 24.66
C ALA A 75 12.69 -12.94 24.71
N LEU A 76 12.72 -13.71 23.63
CA LEU A 76 13.67 -14.78 23.37
C LEU A 76 14.56 -14.37 22.18
N ALA A 77 15.77 -13.92 22.47
CA ALA A 77 16.80 -13.67 21.46
C ALA A 77 17.71 -14.89 21.31
N GLU A 78 18.05 -15.27 20.08
CA GLU A 78 18.95 -16.40 19.80
C GLU A 78 20.40 -16.14 20.25
N MET A 79 20.77 -14.87 20.36
CA MET A 79 22.07 -14.43 20.84
C MET A 79 21.98 -13.05 21.47
N GLU A 80 22.96 -12.74 22.31
CA GLU A 80 23.11 -11.43 22.92
C GLU A 80 23.48 -10.38 21.87
N PRO A 81 22.82 -9.20 21.87
CA PRO A 81 23.16 -8.08 21.01
C PRO A 81 24.62 -7.62 21.14
N ALA A 82 25.09 -6.83 20.17
CA ALA A 82 26.22 -5.94 20.44
C ALA A 82 25.93 -5.09 21.67
N ALA A 83 26.99 -4.75 22.39
CA ALA A 83 26.86 -3.88 23.54
C ALA A 83 27.98 -2.84 23.53
N CYS A 84 27.60 -1.60 23.79
CA CYS A 84 28.55 -0.52 24.05
C CYS A 84 28.91 -0.46 25.54
N ASN A 85 28.02 -0.86 26.45
CA ASN A 85 28.25 -0.87 27.91
C ASN A 85 28.75 0.49 28.45
N GLY A 86 28.34 1.60 27.84
CA GLY A 86 28.85 2.94 28.16
C GLY A 86 30.31 3.19 27.77
N ALA A 87 30.91 2.33 26.97
CA ALA A 87 32.24 2.53 26.40
C ALA A 87 32.18 3.50 25.21
N GLU A 88 33.24 4.30 25.06
CA GLU A 88 33.40 5.23 23.94
C GLU A 88 34.16 4.63 22.74
N GLU A 89 34.58 3.36 22.83
CA GLU A 89 35.32 2.67 21.76
C GLU A 89 34.35 1.88 20.88
N ALA A 90 34.71 1.69 19.61
CA ALA A 90 33.90 0.92 18.68
C ALA A 90 33.71 -0.53 19.16
N SER A 91 32.48 -1.04 19.07
CA SER A 91 32.11 -2.41 19.42
C SER A 91 32.01 -3.26 18.14
N MET A 92 32.37 -4.54 18.25
CA MET A 92 32.20 -5.50 17.16
C MET A 92 30.72 -5.87 17.02
N GLY A 93 30.13 -5.50 15.89
CA GLY A 93 28.77 -5.86 15.51
C GLY A 93 28.75 -7.08 14.58
N GLY A 94 28.01 -6.96 13.47
CA GLY A 94 27.91 -7.96 12.40
C GLY A 94 27.08 -9.19 12.77
N ARG A 95 26.29 -9.12 13.85
CA ARG A 95 25.36 -10.20 14.20
C ARG A 95 24.13 -10.15 13.29
N SER A 96 23.63 -11.32 12.95
CA SER A 96 22.28 -11.53 12.43
C SER A 96 21.60 -12.53 13.34
N TYR A 97 20.54 -12.13 14.03
CA TYR A 97 19.87 -13.00 14.98
C TYR A 97 18.38 -12.81 15.05
N ARG A 98 17.71 -13.92 15.31
CA ARG A 98 16.27 -13.97 15.53
C ARG A 98 15.94 -13.49 16.94
N VAL A 99 14.84 -12.75 17.02
CA VAL A 99 14.19 -12.38 18.27
C VAL A 99 12.73 -12.76 18.16
N GLU A 100 12.19 -13.33 19.23
CA GLU A 100 10.77 -13.61 19.38
C GLU A 100 10.24 -12.94 20.63
N VAL A 101 9.13 -12.22 20.49
CA VAL A 101 8.46 -11.53 21.59
C VAL A 101 6.99 -11.92 21.59
N PRO A 102 6.40 -12.35 22.72
CA PRO A 102 4.96 -12.54 22.81
C PRO A 102 4.24 -11.20 22.62
N SER A 103 3.26 -11.14 21.73
CA SER A 103 2.43 -9.95 21.49
C SER A 103 1.75 -9.49 22.78
N ARG A 104 1.72 -8.18 23.01
CA ARG A 104 0.96 -7.56 24.11
C ARG A 104 -0.56 -7.74 23.97
N VAL A 105 -1.04 -8.01 22.75
CA VAL A 105 -2.47 -8.10 22.47
C VAL A 105 -3.03 -9.47 22.85
N ASP A 106 -2.39 -10.53 22.39
CA ASP A 106 -2.90 -11.90 22.50
C ASP A 106 -1.84 -12.96 22.82
N GLY A 107 -0.58 -12.56 23.03
CA GLY A 107 0.52 -13.47 23.29
C GLY A 107 1.01 -14.27 22.09
N ALA A 108 0.52 -13.99 20.87
CA ALA A 108 1.06 -14.58 19.66
C ALA A 108 2.57 -14.29 19.55
N ALA A 109 3.36 -15.25 19.06
CA ALA A 109 4.78 -15.03 18.85
C ALA A 109 4.98 -13.98 17.74
N ILE A 110 5.68 -12.89 18.02
CA ILE A 110 6.08 -11.89 17.03
C ILE A 110 7.58 -12.03 16.84
N VAL A 111 7.98 -12.34 15.61
CA VAL A 111 9.35 -12.71 15.25
C VAL A 111 9.95 -11.66 14.32
N PHE A 112 11.20 -11.29 14.60
CA PHE A 112 11.96 -10.41 13.73
C PHE A 112 13.45 -10.77 13.77
N GLN A 113 14.19 -10.24 12.81
CA GLN A 113 15.63 -10.42 12.69
C GLN A 113 16.32 -9.08 12.98
N VAL A 114 17.29 -9.06 13.88
CA VAL A 114 18.20 -7.92 14.04
C VAL A 114 19.44 -8.17 13.19
N LEU A 115 19.77 -7.18 12.35
CA LEU A 115 20.94 -7.16 11.47
C LEU A 115 21.82 -5.98 11.87
N GLU A 116 22.95 -6.27 12.50
CA GLU A 116 23.87 -5.25 13.02
C GLU A 116 24.92 -4.86 11.96
N PRO A 117 25.35 -3.59 11.91
CA PRO A 117 26.53 -3.19 11.14
C PRO A 117 27.78 -3.91 11.65
N GLU A 118 28.77 -4.16 10.79
CA GLU A 118 29.99 -4.89 11.18
C GLU A 118 30.75 -4.20 12.34
N GLN A 119 30.72 -2.87 12.36
CA GLN A 119 31.33 -2.04 13.40
C GLN A 119 30.30 -1.04 13.91
N ILE A 120 30.21 -0.92 15.23
CA ILE A 120 29.33 0.02 15.90
C ILE A 120 30.21 1.08 16.56
N ASP A 121 30.09 2.33 16.13
CA ASP A 121 30.71 3.47 16.82
C ASP A 121 29.89 3.77 18.07
N CYS A 122 30.36 3.37 19.26
CA CYS A 122 29.62 3.56 20.49
C CYS A 122 29.50 5.01 20.96
N ARG A 123 30.23 5.96 20.34
CA ARG A 123 30.01 7.38 20.61
C ARG A 123 28.77 7.85 19.88
N GLN A 124 28.71 7.58 18.57
CA GLN A 124 27.61 8.02 17.70
C GLN A 124 26.38 7.11 17.79
N GLY A 125 26.56 5.84 18.12
CA GLY A 125 25.52 4.83 18.00
C GLY A 125 25.16 4.51 16.54
N SER A 126 24.21 3.59 16.38
CA SER A 126 23.68 3.16 15.08
C SER A 126 22.20 3.55 14.94
N PRO A 127 21.80 4.27 13.90
CA PRO A 127 20.38 4.51 13.64
C PRO A 127 19.65 3.20 13.33
N LEU A 128 18.36 3.16 13.67
CA LEU A 128 17.51 1.99 13.47
C LEU A 128 16.65 2.17 12.21
N ILE A 129 16.68 1.19 11.31
CA ILE A 129 15.74 1.08 10.21
C ILE A 129 14.88 -0.18 10.39
N LEU A 130 13.56 -0.01 10.39
CA LEU A 130 12.64 -1.15 10.31
C LEU A 130 12.40 -1.51 8.85
N GLN A 131 12.40 -2.81 8.54
CA GLN A 131 12.10 -3.31 7.20
C GLN A 131 10.92 -4.28 7.25
N GLY A 132 9.88 -3.95 6.48
CA GLY A 132 8.69 -4.78 6.30
C GLY A 132 8.64 -5.43 4.92
N HIS A 133 8.22 -6.69 4.86
CA HIS A 133 8.05 -7.43 3.60
C HIS A 133 6.69 -7.15 2.93
N GLY A 134 6.59 -7.41 1.63
CA GLY A 134 5.29 -7.43 0.91
C GLY A 134 4.36 -8.54 1.43
N PHE A 135 3.07 -8.49 1.06
CA PHE A 135 2.08 -9.44 1.56
C PHE A 135 2.48 -10.90 1.26
N SER A 136 2.31 -11.79 2.24
CA SER A 136 2.76 -13.20 2.15
C SER A 136 4.28 -13.42 2.06
N GLY A 137 5.09 -12.38 2.28
CA GLY A 137 6.54 -12.48 2.41
C GLY A 137 7.00 -12.95 3.80
N SER A 138 8.30 -12.87 4.03
CA SER A 138 8.95 -13.14 5.31
C SER A 138 10.10 -12.17 5.54
N ARG A 139 10.56 -12.07 6.78
CA ARG A 139 11.75 -11.32 7.16
C ARG A 139 12.99 -11.80 6.41
N ALA A 140 13.93 -10.88 6.22
CA ALA A 140 15.29 -11.18 5.81
C ALA A 140 16.08 -11.71 7.00
N THR A 141 16.73 -12.88 6.84
CA THR A 141 17.61 -13.48 7.86
C THR A 141 19.08 -13.17 7.64
N SER A 142 19.41 -12.44 6.56
CA SER A 142 20.75 -11.97 6.23
C SER A 142 20.67 -10.66 5.48
N ALA A 143 21.70 -9.83 5.60
CA ALA A 143 21.80 -8.60 4.84
C ALA A 143 22.04 -8.90 3.35
N SER A 144 21.16 -8.39 2.49
CA SER A 144 21.25 -8.49 1.02
C SER A 144 20.49 -7.33 0.38
N GLY A 145 20.84 -6.95 -0.86
CA GLY A 145 20.17 -5.87 -1.57
C GLY A 145 20.23 -4.53 -0.80
N GLU A 146 19.08 -3.86 -0.70
CA GLU A 146 18.94 -2.59 0.04
C GLU A 146 19.29 -2.73 1.54
N ILE A 147 18.97 -3.86 2.18
CA ILE A 147 19.34 -4.10 3.57
C ILE A 147 20.87 -4.16 3.75
N ALA A 148 21.59 -4.78 2.82
CA ALA A 148 23.05 -4.79 2.87
C ALA A 148 23.63 -3.39 2.73
N MET A 149 23.06 -2.57 1.84
CA MET A 149 23.48 -1.19 1.66
C MET A 149 23.30 -0.36 2.94
N LEU A 150 22.19 -0.54 3.66
CA LEU A 150 21.95 0.12 4.94
C LEU A 150 22.88 -0.39 6.04
N VAL A 151 23.04 -1.71 6.17
CA VAL A 151 23.95 -2.31 7.17
C VAL A 151 25.40 -1.88 6.93
N ASP A 152 25.85 -1.85 5.67
CA ASP A 152 27.18 -1.35 5.28
C ASP A 152 27.34 0.16 5.53
N GLY A 153 26.23 0.91 5.49
CA GLY A 153 26.13 2.32 5.86
C GLY A 153 26.15 2.60 7.37
N GLY A 154 26.22 1.56 8.21
CA GLY A 154 26.25 1.72 9.67
C GLY A 154 24.88 1.72 10.34
N TYR A 155 23.82 1.42 9.61
CA TYR A 155 22.47 1.29 10.14
C TYR A 155 22.25 -0.11 10.74
N THR A 156 21.52 -0.15 11.85
CA THR A 156 20.96 -1.39 12.36
C THR A 156 19.61 -1.60 11.70
N VAL A 157 19.40 -2.78 11.11
CA VAL A 157 18.14 -3.10 10.45
C VAL A 157 17.39 -4.16 11.24
N ILE A 158 16.13 -3.90 11.56
CA ILE A 158 15.21 -4.92 12.06
C ILE A 158 14.26 -5.33 10.94
N SER A 159 14.38 -6.57 10.47
CA SER A 159 13.48 -7.14 9.46
C SER A 159 12.40 -7.97 10.14
N ILE A 160 11.13 -7.66 9.86
CA ILE A 160 10.00 -8.13 10.67
C ILE A 160 9.23 -9.22 9.92
N ASP A 161 8.98 -10.37 10.56
CA ASP A 161 7.88 -11.23 10.13
C ASP A 161 6.60 -10.58 10.66
N GLN A 162 5.85 -9.93 9.77
CA GLN A 162 4.62 -9.27 10.17
C GLN A 162 3.62 -10.31 10.71
N ARG A 163 2.70 -9.91 11.60
CA ARG A 163 1.72 -10.82 12.24
C ARG A 163 1.13 -11.81 11.23
N GLY A 164 1.07 -13.09 11.62
CA GLY A 164 0.57 -14.20 10.83
C GLY A 164 1.44 -14.63 9.64
N HIS A 165 2.60 -14.02 9.43
CA HIS A 165 3.56 -14.36 8.37
C HIS A 165 4.83 -14.99 8.93
N GLY A 166 5.53 -15.76 8.09
CA GLY A 166 6.82 -16.34 8.44
C GLY A 166 6.75 -17.18 9.73
N GLU A 167 7.56 -16.82 10.72
CA GLU A 167 7.54 -17.45 12.04
C GLU A 167 6.64 -16.72 13.06
N SER A 168 6.08 -15.56 12.70
CA SER A 168 5.12 -14.85 13.54
C SER A 168 3.77 -15.56 13.54
N GLY A 169 3.21 -15.73 14.74
CA GLY A 169 1.87 -16.25 14.95
C GLY A 169 0.79 -15.18 14.79
N GLY A 170 -0.42 -15.51 15.25
CA GLY A 170 -1.58 -14.64 15.15
C GLY A 170 -2.25 -14.72 13.77
N THR A 171 -3.19 -13.81 13.54
CA THR A 171 -4.00 -13.77 12.33
C THR A 171 -3.65 -12.54 11.52
N VAL A 172 -3.57 -12.67 10.19
CA VAL A 172 -3.32 -11.55 9.28
C VAL A 172 -4.60 -10.73 9.11
N ARG A 173 -4.58 -9.49 9.60
CA ARG A 173 -5.72 -8.56 9.59
C ARG A 173 -5.51 -7.34 8.71
N VAL A 174 -4.45 -7.37 7.89
CA VAL A 174 -4.13 -6.39 6.84
C VAL A 174 -3.79 -5.02 7.45
N MET A 175 -2.79 -4.98 8.33
CA MET A 175 -2.36 -3.77 9.06
C MET A 175 -3.41 -3.23 10.04
N ASP A 176 -3.96 -4.10 10.90
CA ASP A 176 -4.94 -3.69 11.90
C ASP A 176 -4.24 -2.85 12.98
N PRO A 177 -4.63 -1.58 13.19
CA PRO A 177 -4.08 -0.71 14.22
C PRO A 177 -4.08 -1.35 15.61
N ASP A 178 -5.09 -2.18 15.88
CA ASP A 178 -5.34 -2.75 17.20
C ASP A 178 -4.57 -4.05 17.48
N PHE A 179 -3.90 -4.59 16.47
CA PHE A 179 -3.15 -5.85 16.53
C PHE A 179 -1.75 -5.68 15.94
N GLU A 180 -1.64 -5.58 14.61
CA GLU A 180 -0.36 -5.34 13.94
C GLU A 180 0.29 -4.03 14.41
N GLY A 181 -0.49 -2.97 14.64
CA GLY A 181 0.02 -1.68 15.12
C GLY A 181 0.72 -1.81 16.47
N GLU A 182 0.08 -2.48 17.43
CA GLU A 182 0.64 -2.74 18.77
C GLU A 182 1.89 -3.63 18.72
N ASP A 183 1.92 -4.62 17.82
CA ASP A 183 3.11 -5.46 17.63
C ASP A 183 4.29 -4.64 17.09
N LEU A 184 4.05 -3.71 16.16
CA LEU A 184 5.09 -2.83 15.62
C LEU A 184 5.63 -1.88 16.70
N VAL A 185 4.75 -1.26 17.48
CA VAL A 185 5.13 -0.40 18.62
C VAL A 185 5.95 -1.19 19.65
N GLN A 186 5.59 -2.44 19.89
CA GLN A 186 6.29 -3.34 20.78
C GLN A 186 7.69 -3.73 20.26
N ILE A 187 7.89 -3.89 18.95
CA ILE A 187 9.21 -4.12 18.37
C ILE A 187 10.12 -2.91 18.59
N VAL A 188 9.59 -1.69 18.42
CA VAL A 188 10.36 -0.46 18.67
C VAL A 188 10.72 -0.33 20.15
N ASP A 189 9.80 -0.64 21.05
CA ASP A 189 10.09 -0.69 22.49
C ASP A 189 11.19 -1.69 22.83
N TRP A 190 11.10 -2.89 22.26
CA TRP A 190 12.12 -3.91 22.47
C TRP A 190 13.48 -3.41 22.00
N ALA A 191 13.56 -2.77 20.83
CA ALA A 191 14.82 -2.26 20.30
C ALA A 191 15.41 -1.18 21.25
N GLU A 192 14.58 -0.25 21.71
CA GLU A 192 14.97 0.82 22.63
C GLU A 192 15.49 0.29 23.98
N GLU A 193 14.92 -0.81 24.48
CA GLU A 193 15.30 -1.43 25.76
C GLU A 193 16.51 -2.37 25.66
N ASN A 194 16.75 -3.01 24.51
CA ASN A 194 17.72 -4.11 24.38
C ASN A 194 18.96 -3.75 23.56
N LEU A 195 18.91 -2.70 22.73
CA LEU A 195 20.02 -2.29 21.89
C LEU A 195 20.63 -0.99 22.45
N ASP A 196 21.60 -1.13 23.35
CA ASP A 196 22.22 0.00 24.07
C ASP A 196 23.04 0.95 23.18
N TYR A 197 23.26 0.56 21.94
CA TYR A 197 24.07 1.25 20.95
C TYR A 197 23.24 2.01 19.92
N LEU A 198 21.92 2.09 20.05
CA LEU A 198 21.10 2.87 19.13
C LEU A 198 21.46 4.36 19.19
N ALA A 199 21.39 5.03 18.04
CA ALA A 199 21.70 6.43 17.90
C ALA A 199 20.52 7.33 18.31
N TYR A 200 20.83 8.47 18.93
CA TYR A 200 19.85 9.44 19.41
C TYR A 200 20.25 10.87 19.04
N ARG A 201 19.26 11.71 18.73
CA ARG A 201 19.38 13.16 18.68
C ARG A 201 18.58 13.76 19.83
N GLY A 202 19.26 14.11 20.91
CA GLY A 202 18.62 14.45 22.17
C GLY A 202 17.93 13.24 22.79
N ASP A 203 16.62 13.32 23.05
CA ASP A 203 15.80 12.23 23.57
C ASP A 203 15.15 11.38 22.47
N ARG A 204 15.34 11.72 21.19
CA ARG A 204 14.71 11.05 20.06
C ARG A 204 15.64 10.02 19.43
N MET A 205 15.21 8.76 19.45
CA MET A 205 15.89 7.68 18.74
C MET A 205 15.84 7.93 17.23
N LEU A 206 16.98 7.80 16.55
CA LEU A 206 17.05 7.93 15.10
C LEU A 206 16.43 6.68 14.46
N LEU A 207 15.14 6.79 14.11
CA LEU A 207 14.32 5.70 13.60
C LEU A 207 13.76 6.04 12.22
N GLY A 208 13.97 5.14 11.26
CA GLY A 208 13.30 5.15 9.97
C GLY A 208 12.70 3.81 9.60
N ALA A 209 12.00 3.76 8.47
CA ALA A 209 11.46 2.51 7.95
C ALA A 209 11.47 2.45 6.42
N ILE A 210 11.53 1.23 5.91
CA ILE A 210 11.48 0.90 4.48
C ILE A 210 10.57 -0.31 4.23
N GLY A 211 10.07 -0.42 3.00
CA GLY A 211 9.30 -1.57 2.56
C GLY A 211 8.34 -1.24 1.44
N SER A 212 7.97 -2.29 0.70
CA SER A 212 7.15 -2.21 -0.50
C SER A 212 5.81 -2.88 -0.30
N SER A 213 4.74 -2.39 -0.92
CA SER A 213 3.40 -2.99 -0.86
C SER A 213 2.89 -3.03 0.59
N TYR A 214 2.64 -4.21 1.15
CA TYR A 214 2.36 -4.43 2.58
C TYR A 214 3.45 -3.85 3.50
N GLY A 215 4.71 -3.91 3.05
CA GLY A 215 5.86 -3.27 3.70
C GLY A 215 5.87 -1.74 3.60
N GLY A 216 5.08 -1.13 2.71
CA GLY A 216 4.82 0.31 2.76
C GLY A 216 3.73 0.64 3.79
N GLY A 217 2.70 -0.21 3.88
CA GLY A 217 1.55 -0.01 4.77
C GLY A 217 1.93 -0.02 6.25
N PHE A 218 2.83 -0.91 6.69
CA PHE A 218 3.26 -0.95 8.10
C PHE A 218 3.94 0.36 8.53
N GLN A 219 4.60 1.07 7.60
CA GLN A 219 5.32 2.30 7.90
C GLN A 219 4.34 3.39 8.32
N TYR A 220 3.29 3.59 7.52
CA TYR A 220 2.21 4.52 7.84
C TYR A 220 1.43 4.07 9.07
N LEU A 221 1.17 2.77 9.23
CA LEU A 221 0.52 2.26 10.42
C LEU A 221 1.31 2.62 11.69
N LEU A 222 2.61 2.29 11.73
CA LEU A 222 3.47 2.59 12.87
C LEU A 222 3.53 4.10 13.14
N TYR A 223 3.64 4.92 12.10
CA TYR A 223 3.61 6.39 12.23
C TYR A 223 2.35 6.88 12.95
N HIS A 224 1.19 6.32 12.62
CA HIS A 224 -0.10 6.74 13.20
C HIS A 224 -0.37 6.19 14.60
N VAL A 225 0.09 4.97 14.90
CA VAL A 225 -0.28 4.26 16.14
C VAL A 225 0.78 4.33 17.22
N ASP A 226 2.01 4.74 16.92
CA ASP A 226 3.05 4.90 17.94
C ASP A 226 2.79 6.14 18.81
N PRO A 227 2.38 5.98 20.08
CA PRO A 227 2.05 7.12 20.94
C PRO A 227 3.27 7.98 21.29
N ASP A 228 4.49 7.48 21.09
CA ASP A 228 5.73 8.24 21.30
C ASP A 228 6.23 8.95 20.04
N GLN A 229 5.54 8.79 18.90
CA GLN A 229 5.84 9.49 17.65
C GLN A 229 7.32 9.35 17.24
N ARG A 230 7.88 8.12 17.32
CA ARG A 230 9.33 7.91 17.24
C ARG A 230 9.88 7.91 15.82
N ILE A 231 9.07 7.61 14.81
CA ILE A 231 9.57 7.46 13.45
C ILE A 231 9.81 8.82 12.80
N GLN A 232 10.99 9.01 12.20
CA GLN A 232 11.44 10.31 11.69
C GLN A 232 11.56 10.35 10.17
N ALA A 233 11.86 9.22 9.53
CA ALA A 233 12.04 9.13 8.08
C ALA A 233 11.42 7.85 7.52
N LEU A 234 10.63 7.98 6.45
CA LEU A 234 9.93 6.88 5.78
C LEU A 234 10.35 6.76 4.32
N VAL A 235 10.44 5.52 3.82
CA VAL A 235 10.60 5.23 2.39
C VAL A 235 9.59 4.16 1.96
N PRO A 236 8.30 4.54 1.82
CA PRO A 236 7.25 3.65 1.35
C PRO A 236 7.29 3.49 -0.17
N ASP A 237 7.10 2.26 -0.63
CA ASP A 237 7.12 1.89 -2.03
C ASP A 237 5.82 1.18 -2.43
N ILE A 238 5.15 1.64 -3.50
CA ILE A 238 3.94 1.05 -4.11
C ILE A 238 2.91 0.56 -3.08
N THR A 239 2.41 1.46 -2.23
CA THR A 239 1.51 1.12 -1.12
C THR A 239 0.22 1.94 -1.13
N TRP A 240 -0.77 1.50 -0.36
CA TRP A 240 -2.10 2.10 -0.37
C TRP A 240 -2.20 3.35 0.50
N HIS A 241 -3.18 4.19 0.16
CA HIS A 241 -3.78 5.18 1.03
C HIS A 241 -5.12 4.66 1.57
N ASP A 242 -5.91 4.04 0.70
CA ASP A 242 -7.24 3.50 1.00
C ASP A 242 -7.47 2.16 0.29
N LEU A 243 -7.53 1.06 1.07
CA LEU A 243 -7.77 -0.27 0.51
C LEU A 243 -9.15 -0.44 -0.14
N THR A 244 -10.15 0.37 0.23
CA THR A 244 -11.45 0.37 -0.45
C THR A 244 -11.31 0.90 -1.87
N TYR A 245 -10.48 1.92 -2.07
CA TYR A 245 -10.12 2.44 -3.38
C TYR A 245 -9.21 1.47 -4.14
N SER A 246 -8.19 0.90 -3.50
CA SER A 246 -7.25 0.00 -4.17
C SER A 246 -7.89 -1.32 -4.62
N LEU A 247 -8.80 -1.90 -3.82
CA LEU A 247 -9.39 -3.24 -4.09
C LEU A 247 -10.80 -3.19 -4.70
N ASN A 248 -11.55 -2.12 -4.43
CA ASN A 248 -12.95 -1.94 -4.82
C ASN A 248 -13.21 -0.53 -5.42
N PRO A 249 -12.38 -0.03 -6.36
CA PRO A 249 -12.56 1.32 -6.91
C PRO A 249 -13.92 1.43 -7.60
N GLY A 250 -14.61 2.57 -7.42
CA GLY A 250 -15.92 2.81 -8.04
C GLY A 250 -16.97 1.74 -7.70
N ASN A 251 -16.84 1.07 -6.55
CA ASN A 251 -17.66 -0.10 -6.18
C ASN A 251 -17.58 -1.24 -7.19
N VAL A 252 -16.41 -1.47 -7.77
CA VAL A 252 -16.13 -2.62 -8.64
C VAL A 252 -14.84 -3.28 -8.19
N THR A 253 -14.92 -4.56 -7.83
CA THR A 253 -13.79 -5.29 -7.30
C THR A 253 -12.74 -5.65 -8.34
N LYS A 254 -11.46 -5.45 -8.00
CA LYS A 254 -10.31 -5.95 -8.78
C LYS A 254 -10.15 -7.47 -8.59
N ASN A 255 -11.08 -8.25 -9.14
CA ASN A 255 -11.17 -9.69 -8.94
C ASN A 255 -9.89 -10.47 -9.24
N PHE A 256 -9.06 -10.00 -10.17
CA PHE A 256 -7.75 -10.60 -10.40
C PHE A 256 -6.90 -10.55 -9.12
N TRP A 257 -6.81 -9.35 -8.52
CA TRP A 257 -6.07 -9.13 -7.29
C TRP A 257 -6.70 -9.81 -6.09
N LEU A 258 -8.02 -9.78 -5.94
CA LEU A 258 -8.68 -10.49 -4.83
C LEU A 258 -8.38 -11.99 -4.86
N LEU A 259 -8.33 -12.61 -6.06
CA LEU A 259 -7.97 -14.02 -6.20
C LEU A 259 -6.50 -14.26 -5.82
N ILE A 260 -5.59 -13.43 -6.30
CA ILE A 260 -4.15 -13.55 -6.01
C ILE A 260 -3.88 -13.35 -4.52
N LEU A 261 -4.44 -12.29 -3.91
CA LEU A 261 -4.29 -12.01 -2.48
C LEU A 261 -4.93 -13.10 -1.62
N SER A 262 -6.08 -13.64 -2.01
CA SER A 262 -6.68 -14.79 -1.29
C SER A 262 -5.76 -16.01 -1.32
N ALA A 263 -5.23 -16.34 -2.50
CA ALA A 263 -4.37 -17.53 -2.67
C ALA A 263 -3.01 -17.35 -1.97
N LEU A 264 -2.39 -16.19 -2.12
CA LEU A 264 -1.12 -15.85 -1.48
C LEU A 264 -1.27 -15.74 0.03
N GLY A 265 -2.34 -15.11 0.49
CA GLY A 265 -2.65 -15.00 1.91
C GLY A 265 -2.78 -16.37 2.53
N ASP A 266 -3.63 -17.25 2.00
CA ASP A 266 -3.82 -18.59 2.56
C ASP A 266 -2.55 -19.45 2.50
N ALA A 267 -1.91 -19.54 1.34
CA ALA A 267 -0.74 -20.41 1.19
C ALA A 267 0.50 -19.86 1.92
N GLY A 268 0.72 -18.55 1.87
CA GLY A 268 1.90 -17.88 2.42
C GLY A 268 1.83 -17.67 3.94
N THR A 269 0.63 -17.64 4.52
CA THR A 269 0.43 -17.44 5.97
C THR A 269 0.12 -18.75 6.70
N GLY A 270 0.14 -19.90 6.01
CA GLY A 270 -0.28 -21.18 6.62
C GLY A 270 -1.76 -21.20 7.01
N PHE A 271 -2.60 -20.53 6.22
CA PHE A 271 -4.03 -20.30 6.48
C PHE A 271 -4.34 -19.44 7.72
N ASN A 272 -3.46 -18.51 8.09
CA ASN A 272 -3.69 -17.56 9.18
C ASN A 272 -4.39 -16.26 8.76
N MET A 273 -4.93 -16.16 7.56
CA MET A 273 -5.69 -14.96 7.13
C MET A 273 -7.01 -14.83 7.90
N ASP A 274 -7.39 -13.59 8.23
CA ASP A 274 -8.62 -13.35 8.99
C ASP A 274 -9.86 -13.88 8.24
N PRO A 275 -10.74 -14.65 8.93
CA PRO A 275 -12.03 -15.08 8.40
C PRO A 275 -12.86 -13.96 7.74
N PHE A 276 -12.86 -12.77 8.34
CA PHE A 276 -13.57 -11.59 7.84
C PHE A 276 -13.02 -11.13 6.49
N ILE A 277 -11.70 -11.04 6.35
CA ILE A 277 -11.04 -10.69 5.10
C ILE A 277 -11.37 -11.74 4.04
N ARG A 278 -11.21 -13.03 4.35
CA ARG A 278 -11.52 -14.13 3.42
C ARG A 278 -12.95 -14.05 2.90
N SER A 279 -13.92 -13.91 3.80
CA SER A 279 -15.33 -13.80 3.42
C SER A 279 -15.58 -12.58 2.54
N THR A 280 -14.97 -11.44 2.86
CA THR A 280 -15.06 -10.21 2.06
C THR A 280 -14.47 -10.37 0.67
N LEU A 281 -13.30 -10.99 0.53
CA LEU A 281 -12.68 -11.21 -0.78
C LEU A 281 -13.54 -12.14 -1.65
N VAL A 282 -14.10 -13.20 -1.05
CA VAL A 282 -14.97 -14.16 -1.76
C VAL A 282 -16.29 -13.50 -2.17
N ASP A 283 -16.99 -12.84 -1.24
CA ASP A 283 -18.24 -12.15 -1.53
C ASP A 283 -18.01 -11.00 -2.52
N GLY A 284 -16.88 -10.30 -2.41
CA GLY A 284 -16.39 -9.32 -3.38
C GLY A 284 -16.36 -9.84 -4.81
N ILE A 285 -15.70 -10.99 -5.01
CA ILE A 285 -15.62 -11.66 -6.31
C ILE A 285 -17.02 -12.07 -6.81
N VAL A 286 -17.86 -12.56 -5.90
CA VAL A 286 -19.21 -13.03 -6.24
C VAL A 286 -20.13 -11.86 -6.61
N GLU A 287 -20.09 -10.75 -5.89
CA GLU A 287 -20.97 -9.59 -6.07
C GLU A 287 -20.45 -8.52 -7.03
N ASN A 288 -19.17 -8.59 -7.43
CA ASN A 288 -18.45 -7.51 -8.10
C ASN A 288 -18.38 -6.21 -7.27
N ARG A 289 -18.47 -6.31 -5.95
CA ARG A 289 -18.32 -5.20 -4.99
C ARG A 289 -18.06 -5.77 -3.61
N PHE A 290 -17.32 -5.05 -2.79
CA PHE A 290 -17.29 -5.36 -1.37
C PHE A 290 -18.66 -5.15 -0.72
N PRO A 291 -19.04 -5.98 0.27
CA PRO A 291 -20.14 -5.69 1.17
C PRO A 291 -19.93 -4.34 1.87
N GLU A 292 -21.00 -3.58 2.08
CA GLU A 292 -20.94 -2.26 2.73
C GLU A 292 -20.30 -2.34 4.12
N THR A 293 -20.62 -3.40 4.88
CA THR A 293 -20.04 -3.64 6.22
C THR A 293 -18.53 -3.80 6.23
N ALA A 294 -17.92 -4.18 5.10
CA ALA A 294 -16.48 -4.37 5.00
C ALA A 294 -15.72 -3.10 4.63
N LEU A 295 -16.40 -2.10 4.08
CA LEU A 295 -15.73 -0.89 3.59
C LEU A 295 -15.04 -0.15 4.73
N ASP A 296 -15.69 0.00 5.88
CA ASP A 296 -15.11 0.72 7.02
C ASP A 296 -13.94 -0.05 7.64
N PHE A 297 -14.00 -1.39 7.65
CA PHE A 297 -12.86 -2.22 8.02
C PHE A 297 -11.67 -1.92 7.10
N PHE A 298 -11.79 -2.07 5.78
CA PHE A 298 -10.65 -1.86 4.88
C PHE A 298 -10.14 -0.42 4.88
N TYR A 299 -11.01 0.56 5.08
CA TYR A 299 -10.62 1.96 5.19
C TYR A 299 -9.84 2.27 6.47
N TYR A 300 -10.23 1.67 7.61
CA TYR A 300 -9.54 1.79 8.91
C TYR A 300 -8.08 1.33 8.86
N HIS A 301 -7.71 0.49 7.89
CA HIS A 301 -6.38 -0.07 7.73
C HIS A 301 -5.51 0.71 6.75
N GLY A 302 -5.89 1.95 6.39
CA GLY A 302 -5.15 2.83 5.51
C GLY A 302 -4.91 4.22 6.10
N SER A 303 -3.93 4.94 5.55
CA SER A 303 -3.62 6.32 5.92
C SER A 303 -4.82 7.26 5.76
N GLY A 304 -5.76 6.96 4.86
CA GLY A 304 -6.99 7.74 4.69
C GLY A 304 -7.73 7.93 6.02
N TYR A 305 -8.00 6.85 6.76
CA TYR A 305 -8.67 6.94 8.06
C TYR A 305 -7.95 7.88 9.03
N PHE A 306 -6.63 7.82 9.10
CA PHE A 306 -5.84 8.60 10.05
C PHE A 306 -5.59 10.04 9.61
N MET A 307 -5.60 10.33 8.31
CA MET A 307 -5.24 11.65 7.80
C MET A 307 -6.45 12.51 7.46
N ASP A 308 -7.48 11.94 6.84
CA ASP A 308 -8.66 12.69 6.40
C ASP A 308 -9.96 12.20 7.05
N ASN A 309 -10.06 10.91 7.39
CA ASN A 309 -11.29 10.23 7.77
C ASN A 309 -12.50 10.69 6.92
N SER A 310 -12.32 10.83 5.62
CA SER A 310 -13.33 11.35 4.68
C SER A 310 -14.62 10.53 4.65
N ARG A 311 -14.56 9.25 5.06
CA ARG A 311 -15.74 8.38 5.23
C ARG A 311 -16.50 8.59 6.54
N GLY A 312 -15.97 9.39 7.47
CA GLY A 312 -16.60 9.67 8.76
C GLY A 312 -16.72 8.43 9.65
N VAL A 313 -15.74 7.54 9.58
CA VAL A 313 -15.74 6.29 10.35
C VAL A 313 -15.55 6.61 11.83
N GLU A 314 -16.50 6.17 12.65
CA GLU A 314 -16.48 6.34 14.11
C GLU A 314 -15.96 5.06 14.79
N LEU A 315 -15.48 5.20 16.03
CA LEU A 315 -15.13 4.04 16.86
C LEU A 315 -16.37 3.18 17.07
N PHE A 316 -16.29 1.89 16.73
CA PHE A 316 -17.44 1.02 16.63
C PHE A 316 -17.05 -0.44 16.77
N ASP A 317 -17.94 -1.23 17.39
CA ASP A 317 -17.87 -2.70 17.40
C ASP A 317 -18.97 -3.20 16.48
N SER A 318 -18.60 -3.93 15.41
CA SER A 318 -19.56 -4.32 14.39
C SER A 318 -20.56 -5.39 14.81
N GLU A 319 -20.52 -5.88 16.05
CA GLU A 319 -21.49 -6.79 16.70
C GLU A 319 -22.18 -7.74 15.68
N ASN A 320 -21.35 -8.48 14.93
CA ASN A 320 -21.72 -9.53 13.97
C ASN A 320 -22.31 -9.04 12.62
N THR A 321 -21.70 -9.43 11.50
CA THR A 321 -22.08 -8.98 10.15
C THR A 321 -23.04 -9.93 9.45
N GLN A 322 -24.34 -9.80 9.74
CA GLN A 322 -25.40 -10.63 9.12
C GLN A 322 -25.68 -10.31 7.63
N GLU A 323 -24.89 -9.44 6.99
CA GLU A 323 -25.11 -8.97 5.61
C GLU A 323 -24.35 -9.76 4.52
N TYR A 324 -23.49 -10.72 4.90
CA TYR A 324 -22.75 -11.54 3.94
C TYR A 324 -23.67 -12.55 3.22
N LEU A 325 -23.65 -12.55 1.88
CA LEU A 325 -24.54 -13.36 1.06
C LEU A 325 -24.30 -14.87 1.25
N LEU A 326 -23.05 -15.26 1.55
CA LEU A 326 -22.64 -16.64 1.75
C LEU A 326 -22.59 -17.07 3.23
N ASP A 327 -23.00 -16.22 4.17
CA ASP A 327 -22.93 -16.46 5.62
C ASP A 327 -23.51 -17.81 6.08
N PRO A 328 -24.68 -18.29 5.60
CA PRO A 328 -25.21 -19.60 6.02
C PRO A 328 -24.35 -20.81 5.61
N LEU A 329 -23.46 -20.63 4.63
CA LEU A 329 -22.63 -21.68 4.03
C LEU A 329 -21.16 -21.56 4.47
N LEU A 330 -20.65 -20.33 4.61
CA LEU A 330 -19.29 -20.03 5.06
C LEU A 330 -19.18 -20.00 6.60
N GLY A 331 -20.22 -19.60 7.33
CA GLY A 331 -20.22 -19.65 8.80
C GLY A 331 -20.15 -21.08 9.39
N GLN A 332 -20.33 -22.12 8.55
CA GLN A 332 -20.15 -23.53 8.92
C GLN A 332 -18.72 -24.05 8.69
N LEU A 333 -17.88 -23.29 7.99
CA LEU A 333 -16.47 -23.61 7.79
C LEU A 333 -15.63 -22.91 8.87
N PRO A 334 -14.78 -23.63 9.63
CA PRO A 334 -13.95 -23.03 10.69
C PRO A 334 -12.93 -21.98 10.19
N ILE A 335 -12.79 -21.83 8.87
CA ILE A 335 -11.86 -20.93 8.17
C ILE A 335 -12.50 -19.53 7.94
N THR A 336 -13.82 -19.42 8.03
CA THR A 336 -14.63 -18.21 7.75
C THR A 336 -15.60 -17.87 8.89
N GLY A 337 -15.47 -18.51 10.07
CA GLY A 337 -16.34 -18.25 11.23
C GLY A 337 -15.80 -17.13 12.13
N GLY A 338 -16.64 -16.14 12.43
CA GLY A 338 -16.30 -14.97 13.25
C GLY A 338 -16.11 -13.73 12.38
N SER A 339 -17.17 -12.96 12.19
CA SER A 339 -17.26 -11.93 11.14
C SER A 339 -17.45 -10.51 11.69
N GLY A 340 -17.19 -10.30 12.99
CA GLY A 340 -17.14 -8.98 13.61
C GLY A 340 -15.71 -8.43 13.59
N TYR A 341 -15.60 -7.11 13.51
CA TYR A 341 -14.36 -6.36 13.69
C TYR A 341 -14.65 -5.16 14.59
N ILE A 342 -13.59 -4.63 15.19
CA ILE A 342 -13.68 -3.49 16.10
C ILE A 342 -12.78 -2.40 15.57
N ILE A 343 -13.28 -1.17 15.58
CA ILE A 343 -12.53 0.05 15.34
C ILE A 343 -12.42 0.73 16.71
N LYS A 344 -11.25 0.69 17.34
CA LYS A 344 -11.05 1.30 18.67
C LYS A 344 -9.85 2.24 18.74
N THR A 345 -8.93 2.23 17.78
CA THR A 345 -7.83 3.20 17.72
C THR A 345 -8.35 4.52 17.14
N PRO A 346 -8.40 5.60 17.95
CA PRO A 346 -8.83 6.90 17.46
C PRO A 346 -7.79 7.49 16.52
N VAL A 347 -8.23 8.41 15.66
CA VAL A 347 -7.31 9.25 14.88
C VAL A 347 -6.44 10.07 15.84
N ALA A 348 -5.13 9.85 15.77
CA ALA A 348 -4.13 10.59 16.53
C ALA A 348 -3.68 11.85 15.76
N ASP A 349 -3.16 12.84 16.47
CA ASP A 349 -2.58 14.02 15.84
C ASP A 349 -1.33 13.62 15.04
N ALA A 350 -1.36 13.91 13.74
CA ALA A 350 -0.21 13.73 12.86
C ALA A 350 0.91 14.74 13.22
N TYR A 351 2.16 14.30 13.09
CA TYR A 351 3.36 15.09 13.37
C TYR A 351 4.32 15.14 12.17
N PRO A 352 5.15 16.20 12.02
CA PRO A 352 6.05 16.31 10.88
C PRO A 352 7.00 15.10 10.77
N VAL A 353 7.07 14.54 9.56
CA VAL A 353 7.89 13.36 9.24
C VAL A 353 8.45 13.50 7.83
N ASP A 354 9.70 13.09 7.63
CA ASP A 354 10.32 13.12 6.31
C ASP A 354 9.91 11.85 5.54
N VAL A 355 9.34 11.98 4.33
CA VAL A 355 8.85 10.84 3.53
C VAL A 355 9.38 10.88 2.10
N LEU A 356 10.08 9.82 1.67
CA LEU A 356 10.50 9.60 0.29
C LEU A 356 9.66 8.48 -0.33
N MET A 357 8.64 8.85 -1.10
CA MET A 357 7.70 7.90 -1.69
C MET A 357 8.16 7.42 -3.07
N PHE A 358 8.05 6.12 -3.29
CA PHE A 358 8.20 5.50 -4.61
C PHE A 358 6.88 4.87 -5.06
N GLN A 359 6.54 5.05 -6.33
CA GLN A 359 5.29 4.54 -6.89
C GLN A 359 5.45 4.19 -8.38
N SER A 360 4.73 3.19 -8.89
CA SER A 360 4.60 3.01 -10.34
C SER A 360 3.30 3.61 -10.87
N THR A 361 3.36 4.33 -12.00
CA THR A 361 2.15 4.77 -12.73
C THR A 361 1.42 3.59 -13.37
N ARG A 362 2.11 2.45 -13.52
CA ARG A 362 1.58 1.20 -14.07
C ARG A 362 1.03 0.26 -13.01
N ASP A 363 1.20 0.59 -11.74
CA ASP A 363 0.69 -0.21 -10.63
C ASP A 363 -0.84 -0.29 -10.69
N ASN A 364 -1.37 -1.48 -10.90
CA ASN A 364 -2.80 -1.71 -11.00
C ASN A 364 -3.41 -2.37 -9.75
N LEU A 365 -2.62 -2.60 -8.69
CA LEU A 365 -3.12 -2.95 -7.36
C LEU A 365 -3.31 -1.68 -6.52
N PHE A 366 -2.21 -0.96 -6.28
CA PHE A 366 -2.15 0.32 -5.56
C PHE A 366 -1.81 1.42 -6.58
N PRO A 367 -2.83 1.96 -7.28
CA PRO A 367 -2.63 2.95 -8.34
C PRO A 367 -1.92 4.21 -7.85
N PHE A 368 -1.34 4.97 -8.78
CA PHE A 368 -0.64 6.22 -8.49
C PHE A 368 -1.42 7.19 -7.57
N ASN A 369 -2.75 7.21 -7.67
CA ASN A 369 -3.60 8.05 -6.82
C ASN A 369 -3.40 7.76 -5.33
N ASP A 370 -3.18 6.50 -4.91
CA ASP A 370 -2.90 6.16 -3.51
C ASP A 370 -1.61 6.86 -3.02
N ALA A 371 -0.54 6.83 -3.82
CA ALA A 371 0.69 7.53 -3.48
C ALA A 371 0.51 9.06 -3.51
N PHE A 372 -0.29 9.58 -4.44
CA PHE A 372 -0.58 11.01 -4.52
C PHE A 372 -1.40 11.51 -3.32
N ASP A 373 -2.38 10.73 -2.86
CA ASP A 373 -3.17 11.06 -1.67
C ASP A 373 -2.33 11.01 -0.40
N ASN A 374 -1.47 9.99 -0.27
CA ASN A 374 -0.45 9.97 0.78
C ASN A 374 0.46 11.21 0.68
N TYR A 375 1.01 11.52 -0.50
CA TYR A 375 1.89 12.68 -0.70
C TYR A 375 1.23 13.99 -0.23
N LYS A 376 -0.01 14.26 -0.66
CA LYS A 376 -0.77 15.44 -0.21
C LYS A 376 -0.96 15.46 1.31
N ALA A 377 -1.34 14.31 1.88
CA ALA A 377 -1.62 14.20 3.31
C ALA A 377 -0.36 14.49 4.15
N TYR A 378 0.75 13.82 3.86
CA TYR A 378 2.00 13.99 4.61
C TYR A 378 2.64 15.37 4.35
N GLN A 379 2.56 15.89 3.13
CA GLN A 379 3.03 17.25 2.83
C GLN A 379 2.27 18.32 3.64
N ALA A 380 0.97 18.12 3.88
CA ALA A 380 0.15 19.05 4.67
C ALA A 380 0.52 19.06 6.16
N VAL A 381 1.04 17.95 6.69
CA VAL A 381 1.50 17.85 8.09
C VAL A 381 2.87 18.51 8.29
N GLY A 382 3.75 18.39 7.29
CA GLY A 382 5.08 18.99 7.27
C GLY A 382 6.21 17.96 7.35
N GLY A 383 7.43 18.43 7.11
CA GLY A 383 8.59 17.57 6.81
C GLY A 383 9.02 17.74 5.35
N ASP A 384 10.11 17.07 4.96
CA ASP A 384 10.53 16.93 3.57
C ASP A 384 9.78 15.72 2.96
N VAL A 385 8.85 15.98 2.05
CA VAL A 385 7.99 14.95 1.43
C VAL A 385 8.20 14.96 -0.08
N ARG A 386 8.67 13.84 -0.62
CA ARG A 386 9.02 13.69 -2.04
C ARG A 386 8.30 12.50 -2.66
N LEU A 387 7.89 12.63 -3.92
CA LEU A 387 7.23 11.58 -4.68
C LEU A 387 7.97 11.36 -6.01
N LEU A 388 8.51 10.17 -6.18
CA LEU A 388 9.20 9.73 -7.39
C LEU A 388 8.50 8.49 -7.93
N THR A 389 8.39 8.38 -9.26
CA THR A 389 7.85 7.18 -9.88
C THR A 389 8.92 6.27 -10.48
N HIS A 390 8.59 5.00 -10.69
CA HIS A 390 9.40 4.03 -11.41
C HIS A 390 8.52 3.13 -12.30
N GLU A 391 9.15 2.38 -13.20
CA GLU A 391 8.44 1.55 -14.19
C GLU A 391 7.73 0.32 -13.61
N ALA A 392 8.04 -0.03 -12.36
CA ALA A 392 7.84 -1.37 -11.84
C ALA A 392 6.85 -1.44 -10.67
N GLY A 393 5.57 -1.73 -10.93
CA GLY A 393 4.57 -1.94 -9.87
C GLY A 393 4.10 -3.38 -9.76
N HIS A 394 2.91 -3.55 -9.19
CA HIS A 394 2.27 -4.87 -9.06
C HIS A 394 1.85 -5.49 -10.41
N GLU A 395 1.80 -4.74 -11.50
CA GLU A 395 1.39 -5.19 -12.83
C GLU A 395 2.22 -6.35 -13.39
N PHE A 396 3.43 -6.62 -12.89
CA PHE A 396 4.21 -7.81 -13.28
C PHE A 396 3.56 -9.14 -12.92
N LEU A 397 2.65 -9.15 -11.94
CA LEU A 397 1.80 -10.31 -11.67
C LEU A 397 0.52 -10.32 -12.52
N SER A 398 0.09 -9.16 -13.02
CA SER A 398 -1.08 -9.03 -13.86
C SER A 398 -0.83 -9.64 -15.26
N PRO A 399 -1.82 -10.34 -15.85
CA PRO A 399 -1.66 -11.05 -17.11
C PRO A 399 -1.63 -10.13 -18.34
N SER A 400 -1.38 -8.83 -18.19
CA SER A 400 -1.60 -7.87 -19.27
C SER A 400 -0.73 -8.16 -20.50
N LEU A 401 0.48 -8.72 -20.40
CA LEU A 401 1.29 -9.07 -21.58
C LEU A 401 2.18 -10.34 -21.44
N GLY A 402 1.93 -11.23 -20.48
CA GLY A 402 2.81 -12.37 -20.18
C GLY A 402 2.27 -13.77 -20.53
N THR A 403 3.15 -14.68 -20.93
CA THR A 403 2.83 -16.13 -20.90
C THR A 403 2.70 -16.61 -19.45
N ALA A 404 1.92 -17.67 -19.20
CA ALA A 404 1.79 -18.27 -17.86
C ALA A 404 3.14 -18.65 -17.21
N GLN A 405 4.18 -18.86 -18.02
CA GLN A 405 5.54 -19.17 -17.56
C GLN A 405 6.31 -17.93 -17.07
N GLN A 406 6.05 -16.75 -17.65
CA GLN A 406 6.54 -15.47 -17.11
C GLN A 406 5.83 -15.13 -15.80
N ALA A 407 4.52 -15.33 -15.72
CA ALA A 407 3.77 -15.12 -14.47
C ALA A 407 4.31 -16.00 -13.31
N LEU A 408 4.69 -17.26 -13.58
CA LEU A 408 5.31 -18.14 -12.58
C LEU A 408 6.74 -17.72 -12.19
N GLY A 409 7.54 -17.20 -13.13
CA GLY A 409 8.86 -16.64 -12.82
C GLY A 409 8.78 -15.35 -12.02
N ASN A 410 7.81 -14.48 -12.36
CA ASN A 410 7.52 -13.25 -11.63
C ASN A 410 6.96 -13.54 -10.23
N LEU A 411 6.29 -14.68 -10.02
CA LEU A 411 5.81 -15.10 -8.71
C LEU A 411 6.93 -15.58 -7.76
N ASP A 412 7.92 -16.34 -8.24
CA ASP A 412 9.09 -16.71 -7.39
C ASP A 412 9.92 -15.47 -7.04
N PHE A 413 10.04 -14.52 -7.97
CA PHE A 413 10.63 -13.20 -7.70
C PHE A 413 9.83 -12.39 -6.67
N PHE A 414 8.50 -12.33 -6.81
CA PHE A 414 7.58 -11.69 -5.86
C PHE A 414 7.73 -12.25 -4.45
N LEU A 415 7.67 -13.59 -4.30
CA LEU A 415 7.72 -14.27 -3.00
C LEU A 415 9.07 -14.13 -2.29
N ARG A 416 10.14 -13.87 -3.02
CA ARG A 416 11.49 -13.64 -2.46
C ARG A 416 11.76 -12.18 -2.12
N GLY A 417 10.74 -11.31 -2.18
CA GLY A 417 10.92 -9.88 -1.90
C GLY A 417 11.61 -9.13 -3.04
N GLY A 418 11.46 -9.57 -4.30
CA GLY A 418 12.04 -8.92 -5.48
C GLY A 418 11.51 -7.51 -5.79
N PHE A 419 10.71 -6.91 -4.92
CA PHE A 419 10.34 -5.50 -5.05
C PHE A 419 11.48 -4.63 -4.51
N GLY A 420 12.41 -4.23 -5.38
CA GLY A 420 13.55 -3.42 -4.95
C GLY A 420 14.72 -3.37 -5.92
N GLU A 421 14.85 -4.31 -6.85
CA GLU A 421 15.95 -4.28 -7.83
C GLU A 421 15.56 -3.54 -9.11
N GLY A 422 16.00 -2.28 -9.22
CA GLY A 422 16.03 -1.49 -10.46
C GLY A 422 14.66 -1.20 -11.07
N THR A 423 14.11 -0.01 -10.88
CA THR A 423 14.52 1.16 -11.65
C THR A 423 14.11 2.40 -10.87
N GLY A 424 15.00 3.37 -10.82
CA GLY A 424 14.73 4.68 -10.24
C GLY A 424 13.80 5.54 -11.08
N CYS A 425 13.70 6.82 -10.73
CA CYS A 425 13.13 7.81 -11.63
C CYS A 425 14.23 8.43 -12.50
N GLY A 426 14.30 8.03 -13.78
CA GLY A 426 15.39 8.43 -14.67
C GLY A 426 16.75 7.96 -14.14
N GLU A 427 17.61 8.92 -13.80
CA GLU A 427 18.95 8.66 -13.26
C GLU A 427 18.97 8.46 -11.73
N VAL A 428 17.86 8.72 -11.03
CA VAL A 428 17.79 8.64 -9.56
C VAL A 428 17.55 7.19 -9.13
N ASP A 429 18.62 6.43 -8.85
CA ASP A 429 18.50 5.07 -8.34
C ASP A 429 17.80 5.01 -6.97
N LYS A 430 16.82 4.11 -6.83
CA LYS A 430 15.99 3.99 -5.62
C LYS A 430 16.82 3.69 -4.38
N ALA A 431 17.69 2.68 -4.43
CA ALA A 431 18.43 2.24 -3.24
C ALA A 431 19.47 3.30 -2.81
N GLN A 432 20.13 3.94 -3.77
CA GLN A 432 21.03 5.07 -3.48
C GLN A 432 20.27 6.26 -2.90
N ALA A 433 19.08 6.57 -3.43
CA ALA A 433 18.22 7.62 -2.90
C ALA A 433 17.76 7.30 -1.47
N THR A 434 17.36 6.05 -1.19
CA THR A 434 17.02 5.57 0.18
C THR A 434 18.18 5.80 1.15
N LEU A 435 19.40 5.39 0.80
CA LEU A 435 20.56 5.59 1.68
C LEU A 435 20.84 7.09 1.91
N ALA A 436 20.90 7.87 0.84
CA ALA A 436 21.14 9.31 0.91
C ALA A 436 20.05 10.04 1.71
N TRP A 437 18.81 9.56 1.63
CA TRP A 437 17.68 10.05 2.41
C TRP A 437 17.91 9.87 3.90
N PHE A 438 18.23 8.66 4.35
CA PHE A 438 18.48 8.42 5.77
C PHE A 438 19.73 9.13 6.29
N ASP A 439 20.80 9.20 5.48
CA ASP A 439 22.02 9.91 5.85
C ASP A 439 21.71 11.40 6.11
N ASP A 440 20.93 12.04 5.24
CA ASP A 440 20.51 13.43 5.44
C ASP A 440 19.54 13.57 6.63
N LYS A 441 18.42 12.83 6.62
CA LYS A 441 17.32 13.07 7.56
C LYS A 441 17.62 12.60 8.98
N LEU A 442 18.18 11.40 9.12
CA LEU A 442 18.47 10.81 10.43
C LEU A 442 19.84 11.27 10.95
N LEU A 443 20.89 11.21 10.12
CA LEU A 443 22.25 11.50 10.57
C LEU A 443 22.64 12.98 10.43
N GLY A 444 21.95 13.77 9.58
CA GLY A 444 22.38 15.13 9.25
C GLY A 444 23.68 15.15 8.44
N GLN A 445 23.95 14.07 7.69
CA GLN A 445 25.16 13.85 6.93
C GLN A 445 24.87 13.87 5.42
N GLY A 446 25.72 14.53 4.66
CA GLY A 446 25.52 14.66 3.21
C GLY A 446 24.37 15.60 2.85
N ASN A 447 23.81 15.39 1.67
CA ASN A 447 22.66 16.13 1.16
C ASN A 447 21.88 15.24 0.19
N ALA A 448 20.64 14.91 0.54
CA ALA A 448 19.79 14.04 -0.30
C ALA A 448 19.59 14.61 -1.72
N ASP A 449 19.65 15.93 -1.91
CA ASP A 449 19.50 16.59 -3.21
C ASP A 449 20.64 16.28 -4.20
N GLU A 450 21.80 15.80 -3.72
CA GLU A 450 22.90 15.39 -4.61
C GLU A 450 22.59 14.08 -5.36
N VAL A 451 21.73 13.23 -4.79
CA VAL A 451 21.30 11.96 -5.38
C VAL A 451 19.89 12.09 -5.95
N ILE A 452 18.98 12.71 -5.20
CA ILE A 452 17.58 12.96 -5.59
C ILE A 452 17.52 14.25 -6.39
N THR A 453 18.01 14.18 -7.64
CA THR A 453 18.19 15.36 -8.51
C THR A 453 16.89 16.08 -8.89
N SER A 454 15.73 15.46 -8.66
CA SER A 454 14.42 16.15 -8.78
C SER A 454 14.18 17.17 -7.66
N GLY A 455 14.95 17.11 -6.56
CA GLY A 455 14.72 17.94 -5.38
C GLY A 455 13.30 17.72 -4.84
N GLN A 456 12.54 18.82 -4.72
CA GLN A 456 11.15 18.83 -4.26
C GLN A 456 10.12 18.62 -5.40
N GLN A 457 10.56 18.56 -6.66
CA GLN A 457 9.66 18.31 -7.78
C GLN A 457 9.25 16.84 -7.83
N ILE A 458 8.06 16.59 -8.37
CA ILE A 458 7.58 15.24 -8.66
C ILE A 458 8.40 14.68 -9.83
N CYS A 459 8.98 13.50 -9.67
CA CYS A 459 9.66 12.83 -10.76
C CYS A 459 8.76 11.74 -11.36
N TYR A 460 8.43 11.86 -12.64
CA TYR A 460 7.71 10.86 -13.40
C TYR A 460 8.66 10.11 -14.33
N THR A 461 8.70 8.79 -14.22
CA THR A 461 9.26 7.92 -15.24
C THR A 461 8.24 7.79 -16.38
N LEU A 462 8.72 7.89 -17.63
CA LEU A 462 7.93 7.87 -18.86
C LEU A 462 8.28 6.64 -19.74
N GLY A 463 8.95 5.65 -19.16
CA GLY A 463 9.61 4.56 -19.85
C GLY A 463 11.04 4.33 -19.37
N PRO A 464 11.67 3.19 -19.73
CA PRO A 464 13.01 2.83 -19.24
C PRO A 464 14.08 3.91 -19.54
N GLY A 465 14.56 4.57 -18.49
CA GLY A 465 15.58 5.61 -18.55
C GLY A 465 15.09 6.98 -19.05
N ASP A 466 13.80 7.12 -19.35
CA ASP A 466 13.16 8.40 -19.67
C ASP A 466 12.36 8.89 -18.47
N SER A 467 12.52 10.16 -18.13
CA SER A 467 11.81 10.77 -17.01
C SER A 467 11.61 12.26 -17.24
N VAL A 468 10.70 12.83 -16.46
CA VAL A 468 10.49 14.27 -16.40
C VAL A 468 10.23 14.68 -14.95
N THR A 469 10.68 15.87 -14.58
CA THR A 469 10.31 16.48 -13.30
C THR A 469 9.22 17.51 -13.51
N THR A 470 8.29 17.59 -12.56
CA THR A 470 7.18 18.55 -12.61
C THR A 470 7.06 19.26 -11.27
N PRO A 471 6.69 20.56 -11.24
CA PRO A 471 6.54 21.29 -9.99
C PRO A 471 5.52 20.69 -9.03
N GLU A 472 4.46 20.07 -9.56
CA GLU A 472 3.36 19.47 -8.81
C GLU A 472 2.65 18.42 -9.68
N VAL A 473 1.89 17.53 -9.04
CA VAL A 473 1.00 16.60 -9.74
C VAL A 473 -0.16 17.38 -10.34
N THR A 474 -0.28 17.38 -11.67
CA THR A 474 -1.42 18.02 -12.35
C THR A 474 -2.66 17.14 -12.26
N VAL A 475 -3.76 17.69 -11.74
CA VAL A 475 -5.06 17.01 -11.67
C VAL A 475 -6.02 17.66 -12.68
N GLY A 476 -6.58 16.87 -13.60
CA GLY A 476 -7.33 17.37 -14.74
C GLY A 476 -6.40 18.08 -15.72
N GLY A 477 -6.79 19.26 -16.21
CA GLY A 477 -6.00 20.04 -17.15
C GLY A 477 -6.82 20.50 -18.35
N ARG A 478 -6.32 20.22 -19.56
CA ARG A 478 -7.01 20.61 -20.80
C ARG A 478 -8.29 19.82 -20.96
N ASP A 479 -9.42 20.52 -21.17
CA ASP A 479 -10.74 19.90 -21.34
C ASP A 479 -10.97 19.39 -22.77
N PHE A 480 -11.54 18.19 -22.85
CA PHE A 480 -11.88 17.48 -24.08
C PHE A 480 -13.35 17.03 -24.01
N PRO A 481 -14.29 17.77 -24.65
CA PRO A 481 -15.68 17.35 -24.70
C PRO A 481 -15.83 16.07 -25.54
N LEU A 482 -16.64 15.13 -25.05
CA LEU A 482 -16.91 13.91 -25.79
C LEU A 482 -17.70 14.23 -27.07
N THR A 483 -17.24 13.68 -28.18
CA THR A 483 -17.87 13.82 -29.49
C THR A 483 -18.60 12.54 -29.88
N ASN A 484 -19.74 12.66 -30.57
CA ASN A 484 -20.39 11.49 -31.16
C ASN A 484 -19.60 10.95 -32.37
N VAL A 485 -20.05 9.83 -32.93
CA VAL A 485 -19.47 9.20 -34.14
C VAL A 485 -19.45 10.09 -35.38
N PHE A 486 -20.12 11.25 -35.36
CA PHE A 486 -20.13 12.25 -36.43
C PHE A 486 -19.26 13.48 -36.12
N GLY A 487 -18.52 13.47 -35.00
CA GLY A 487 -17.66 14.57 -34.56
C GLY A 487 -18.43 15.77 -33.99
N GLN A 488 -19.69 15.59 -33.54
CA GLN A 488 -20.41 16.66 -32.86
C GLN A 488 -20.13 16.62 -31.35
N GLU A 489 -19.67 17.75 -30.82
CA GLU A 489 -19.49 17.98 -29.38
C GLU A 489 -20.80 17.85 -28.61
N GLY A 490 -20.72 17.33 -27.38
CA GLY A 490 -21.89 17.07 -26.53
C GLY A 490 -22.76 15.91 -27.03
N GLY A 491 -22.25 15.14 -27.98
CA GLY A 491 -22.89 13.94 -28.49
C GLY A 491 -22.66 12.74 -27.59
N SER A 492 -23.51 11.71 -27.73
CA SER A 492 -23.34 10.45 -27.02
C SER A 492 -22.65 9.39 -27.87
N VAL A 493 -21.83 8.57 -27.22
CA VAL A 493 -21.19 7.39 -27.80
C VAL A 493 -21.82 6.14 -27.22
N THR A 494 -22.09 5.15 -28.07
CA THR A 494 -22.63 3.87 -27.61
C THR A 494 -21.50 2.95 -27.17
N ALA A 495 -21.49 2.62 -25.87
CA ALA A 495 -20.57 1.65 -25.29
C ALA A 495 -21.28 0.31 -25.04
N LEU A 496 -20.55 -0.78 -25.27
CA LEU A 496 -20.98 -2.15 -24.99
C LEU A 496 -20.50 -2.55 -23.60
N THR A 497 -21.42 -2.96 -22.73
CA THR A 497 -21.07 -3.52 -21.42
C THR A 497 -20.90 -5.05 -21.47
N GLY A 498 -20.71 -5.68 -20.32
CA GLY A 498 -20.58 -7.13 -20.19
C GLY A 498 -19.17 -7.62 -20.53
N PRO A 499 -18.98 -8.91 -20.86
CA PRO A 499 -17.64 -9.51 -21.03
C PRO A 499 -16.94 -9.12 -22.35
N ASN A 500 -17.31 -7.99 -22.95
CA ASN A 500 -16.70 -7.50 -24.18
C ASN A 500 -15.33 -6.88 -23.88
N VAL A 501 -14.32 -7.33 -24.62
CA VAL A 501 -12.92 -6.89 -24.48
C VAL A 501 -12.55 -5.78 -25.47
N LEU A 502 -13.41 -5.51 -26.47
CA LEU A 502 -13.17 -4.43 -27.41
C LEU A 502 -13.74 -3.12 -26.84
N PRO A 503 -12.91 -2.08 -26.70
CA PRO A 503 -13.36 -0.79 -26.21
C PRO A 503 -14.18 -0.05 -27.26
N ALA A 504 -15.14 0.76 -26.80
CA ALA A 504 -15.60 1.90 -27.58
C ALA A 504 -14.52 2.99 -27.51
N ILE A 505 -14.17 3.55 -28.67
CA ILE A 505 -13.10 4.53 -28.82
C ILE A 505 -13.73 5.88 -29.10
N ILE A 506 -13.34 6.88 -28.33
CA ILE A 506 -13.76 8.27 -28.49
C ILE A 506 -12.51 9.10 -28.79
N ASP A 507 -12.52 9.79 -29.92
CA ASP A 507 -11.42 10.64 -30.38
C ASP A 507 -11.42 11.94 -29.55
N LEU A 508 -10.33 12.20 -28.84
CA LEU A 508 -10.13 13.43 -28.06
C LEU A 508 -9.32 14.46 -28.87
N GLY A 509 -8.80 14.11 -30.03
CA GLY A 509 -8.05 15.00 -30.90
C GLY A 509 -6.61 14.56 -31.14
N VAL A 510 -5.96 15.31 -32.03
CA VAL A 510 -4.57 15.11 -32.44
C VAL A 510 -3.71 16.17 -31.78
N LEU A 511 -2.54 15.78 -31.29
CA LEU A 511 -1.57 16.72 -30.72
C LEU A 511 -0.92 17.57 -31.82
N ASP A 512 -0.85 18.87 -31.58
CA ASP A 512 -0.26 19.83 -32.51
C ASP A 512 1.25 20.05 -32.26
N GLU A 513 1.77 19.57 -31.13
CA GLU A 513 3.19 19.64 -30.74
C GLU A 513 3.55 18.47 -29.82
N ASP A 514 4.85 18.25 -29.61
CA ASP A 514 5.35 17.30 -28.61
C ASP A 514 4.89 17.73 -27.21
N ALA A 515 4.55 16.76 -26.37
CA ALA A 515 4.05 17.01 -25.02
C ALA A 515 4.39 15.84 -24.08
N VAL A 516 4.14 16.03 -22.79
CA VAL A 516 4.06 14.94 -21.82
C VAL A 516 2.65 14.91 -21.24
N ILE A 517 2.03 13.74 -21.13
CA ILE A 517 0.84 13.57 -20.29
C ILE A 517 1.33 13.01 -18.96
N ALA A 518 1.22 13.75 -17.86
CA ALA A 518 1.66 13.28 -16.55
C ALA A 518 0.82 13.89 -15.43
N GLY A 519 0.18 13.04 -14.63
CA GLY A 519 -0.69 13.46 -13.54
C GLY A 519 -1.96 12.61 -13.45
N VAL A 520 -3.02 13.16 -12.86
CA VAL A 520 -4.30 12.49 -12.63
C VAL A 520 -5.37 13.07 -13.56
N PRO A 521 -5.78 12.37 -14.64
CA PRO A 521 -6.88 12.83 -15.47
C PRO A 521 -8.19 12.86 -14.69
N THR A 522 -9.12 13.75 -15.08
CA THR A 522 -10.47 13.78 -14.50
C THR A 522 -11.51 13.62 -15.59
N ALA A 523 -12.68 13.10 -15.23
CA ALA A 523 -13.77 12.90 -16.16
C ALA A 523 -15.12 13.27 -15.52
N ASN A 524 -15.97 13.93 -16.31
CA ASN A 524 -17.38 14.13 -15.99
C ASN A 524 -18.20 13.37 -17.01
N ILE A 525 -18.67 12.17 -16.66
CA ILE A 525 -19.29 11.21 -17.57
C ILE A 525 -20.73 10.93 -17.15
N THR A 526 -21.66 11.05 -18.09
CA THR A 526 -23.05 10.63 -17.90
C THR A 526 -23.31 9.30 -18.62
N LEU A 527 -23.79 8.31 -17.87
CA LEU A 527 -24.23 7.01 -18.38
C LEU A 527 -25.77 6.96 -18.44
N SER A 528 -26.32 6.65 -19.61
CA SER A 528 -27.77 6.59 -19.85
C SER A 528 -28.13 5.42 -20.78
N ARG A 529 -29.37 4.93 -20.70
CA ARG A 529 -29.96 4.03 -21.71
C ARG A 529 -30.53 4.78 -22.92
N GLY A 530 -30.25 6.09 -23.04
CA GLY A 530 -30.64 6.95 -24.15
C GLY A 530 -31.97 7.70 -23.95
N SER A 531 -32.60 7.58 -22.77
CA SER A 531 -33.79 8.35 -22.41
C SER A 531 -34.00 8.32 -20.90
N GLU A 532 -34.32 9.49 -20.32
CA GLU A 532 -34.69 9.64 -18.91
C GLU A 532 -35.85 8.72 -18.49
N THR A 533 -36.81 8.47 -19.39
CA THR A 533 -37.91 7.52 -19.12
C THR A 533 -37.39 6.10 -18.98
N LEU A 534 -36.40 5.70 -19.78
CA LEU A 534 -35.78 4.38 -19.61
C LEU A 534 -34.99 4.39 -18.31
N ASP A 535 -34.15 5.39 -18.07
CA ASP A 535 -33.31 5.46 -16.86
C ASP A 535 -34.12 5.44 -15.56
N GLY A 536 -35.36 5.94 -15.55
CA GLY A 536 -36.26 5.86 -14.40
C GLY A 536 -36.93 4.50 -14.16
N LEU A 537 -36.74 3.49 -15.02
CA LEU A 537 -37.34 2.15 -14.91
C LEU A 537 -36.46 1.13 -14.17
N CYS A 538 -35.46 1.59 -13.41
CA CYS A 538 -34.58 0.72 -12.64
C CYS A 538 -35.28 0.17 -11.40
N LEU A 539 -35.06 -1.11 -11.13
CA LEU A 539 -35.55 -1.78 -9.92
C LEU A 539 -34.60 -1.50 -8.75
N ASP A 540 -35.16 -1.31 -7.56
CA ASP A 540 -34.35 -1.13 -6.34
C ASP A 540 -33.57 -2.40 -5.96
N GLN A 541 -34.12 -3.58 -6.28
CA GLN A 541 -33.54 -4.89 -5.97
C GLN A 541 -33.91 -5.94 -7.02
N SER A 542 -33.08 -6.98 -7.16
CA SER A 542 -33.39 -8.15 -8.01
C SER A 542 -32.71 -9.42 -7.47
N LEU A 543 -32.60 -10.46 -8.31
CA LEU A 543 -31.89 -11.69 -7.92
C LEU A 543 -30.45 -11.38 -7.52
N PRO A 544 -29.96 -11.94 -6.38
CA PRO A 544 -28.57 -11.79 -5.96
C PRO A 544 -27.63 -12.17 -7.10
N ILE A 545 -26.47 -11.50 -7.19
CA ILE A 545 -25.42 -11.73 -8.20
C ILE A 545 -25.77 -11.19 -9.60
N LEU A 546 -26.98 -11.41 -10.10
CA LEU A 546 -27.33 -11.07 -11.48
C LEU A 546 -27.77 -9.61 -11.67
N ASN A 547 -28.37 -8.99 -10.64
CA ASN A 547 -28.79 -7.58 -10.68
C ASN A 547 -29.68 -7.21 -11.89
N ILE A 548 -30.51 -8.16 -12.37
CA ILE A 548 -31.33 -7.97 -13.58
C ILE A 548 -32.39 -6.89 -13.33
N GLY A 549 -32.36 -5.86 -14.17
CA GLY A 549 -33.31 -4.76 -14.15
C GLY A 549 -33.01 -3.68 -13.10
N THR A 550 -31.93 -3.80 -12.31
CA THR A 550 -31.53 -2.76 -11.35
C THR A 550 -30.67 -1.67 -11.98
N CYS A 551 -30.41 -1.76 -13.29
CA CYS A 551 -29.53 -0.85 -14.02
C CYS A 551 -28.10 -0.83 -13.49
N ASP A 552 -27.62 -1.98 -13.02
CA ASP A 552 -26.25 -2.18 -12.55
C ASP A 552 -25.28 -2.25 -13.73
N ALA A 553 -25.05 -1.08 -14.32
CA ALA A 553 -24.09 -0.83 -15.39
C ALA A 553 -22.68 -0.72 -14.81
N ILE A 554 -21.71 -1.29 -15.50
CA ILE A 554 -20.27 -1.21 -15.23
C ILE A 554 -19.57 -1.00 -16.57
N LEU A 555 -18.80 0.07 -16.65
CA LEU A 555 -17.84 0.38 -17.71
C LEU A 555 -16.48 0.66 -17.08
N PHE A 556 -15.42 0.52 -17.86
CA PHE A 556 -14.06 0.90 -17.45
C PHE A 556 -13.56 1.97 -18.40
N ALA A 557 -13.17 3.12 -17.86
CA ALA A 557 -12.65 4.25 -18.62
C ALA A 557 -11.13 4.33 -18.46
N GLY A 558 -10.41 4.50 -19.56
CA GLY A 558 -8.98 4.75 -19.55
C GLY A 558 -8.57 5.63 -20.71
N ILE A 559 -7.41 6.27 -20.58
CA ILE A 559 -6.86 7.14 -21.62
C ILE A 559 -5.95 6.32 -22.52
N GLY A 560 -6.14 6.45 -23.83
CA GLY A 560 -5.32 5.78 -24.82
C GLY A 560 -4.65 6.75 -25.78
N VAL A 561 -3.64 6.23 -26.46
CA VAL A 561 -2.95 6.91 -27.55
C VAL A 561 -2.96 6.03 -28.80
N LEU A 562 -3.26 6.64 -29.94
CA LEU A 562 -2.96 6.06 -31.24
C LEU A 562 -1.73 6.75 -31.79
N ARG A 563 -0.58 6.08 -31.66
CA ARG A 563 0.71 6.56 -32.12
C ARG A 563 0.74 6.69 -33.64
N GLN A 564 1.51 7.63 -34.17
CA GLN A 564 1.74 7.72 -35.60
C GLN A 564 2.23 6.38 -36.19
N ASN A 565 1.69 5.98 -37.34
CA ASN A 565 2.02 4.73 -38.04
C ASN A 565 1.67 3.41 -37.32
N THR A 566 0.93 3.47 -36.22
CA THR A 566 0.33 2.28 -35.60
C THR A 566 -1.12 2.10 -36.06
N LEU A 567 -1.60 0.85 -36.02
CA LEU A 567 -2.99 0.52 -36.43
C LEU A 567 -3.93 0.34 -35.24
N LEU A 568 -3.38 0.11 -34.05
CA LEU A 568 -4.14 -0.20 -32.86
C LEU A 568 -3.80 0.82 -31.78
N PRO A 569 -4.82 1.35 -31.08
CA PRO A 569 -4.59 2.21 -29.94
C PRO A 569 -3.99 1.40 -28.78
N GLU A 570 -3.18 2.10 -28.01
CA GLU A 570 -2.55 1.67 -26.77
C GLU A 570 -3.28 2.31 -25.60
N LEU A 571 -3.50 1.56 -24.53
CA LEU A 571 -4.00 2.09 -23.25
C LEU A 571 -2.79 2.58 -22.45
N LEU A 572 -2.77 3.85 -22.09
CA LEU A 572 -1.65 4.43 -21.34
C LEU A 572 -1.54 3.77 -19.96
N ASP A 573 -0.32 3.36 -19.60
CA ASP A 573 0.04 2.68 -18.36
C ASP A 573 -0.80 1.42 -18.03
N GLU A 574 -1.58 0.91 -18.98
CA GLU A 574 -2.58 -0.15 -18.78
C GLU A 574 -3.63 0.18 -17.70
N GLN A 575 -3.89 1.46 -17.48
CA GLN A 575 -4.76 1.93 -16.40
C GLN A 575 -6.21 2.15 -16.83
N VAL A 576 -7.14 1.73 -15.97
CA VAL A 576 -8.58 2.03 -16.12
C VAL A 576 -9.23 2.33 -14.76
N MET A 577 -10.23 3.20 -14.78
CA MET A 577 -11.13 3.47 -13.66
C MET A 577 -12.53 2.92 -13.95
N PRO A 578 -13.10 2.05 -13.10
CA PRO A 578 -14.49 1.62 -13.24
C PRO A 578 -15.49 2.77 -12.99
N ILE A 579 -16.59 2.72 -13.73
CA ILE A 579 -17.76 3.58 -13.58
C ILE A 579 -18.96 2.66 -13.41
N ARG A 580 -19.65 2.75 -12.28
CA ARG A 580 -20.78 1.89 -11.94
C ARG A 580 -22.07 2.69 -11.76
N GLY A 581 -23.17 2.20 -12.35
CA GLY A 581 -24.50 2.79 -12.27
C GLY A 581 -24.80 3.82 -13.36
N LEU A 582 -26.08 4.10 -13.58
CA LEU A 582 -26.52 5.18 -14.47
C LEU A 582 -26.41 6.54 -13.79
N GLY A 583 -26.48 7.62 -14.59
CA GLY A 583 -26.42 8.99 -14.10
C GLY A 583 -25.08 9.67 -14.38
N GLN A 584 -24.89 10.82 -13.75
CA GLN A 584 -23.68 11.62 -13.86
C GLN A 584 -22.64 11.15 -12.85
N HIS A 585 -21.40 11.03 -13.31
CA HIS A 585 -20.24 10.61 -12.54
C HIS A 585 -19.15 11.66 -12.69
N GLU A 586 -18.67 12.19 -11.58
CA GLU A 586 -17.47 13.02 -11.52
C GLU A 586 -16.39 12.18 -10.86
N LEU A 587 -15.33 11.89 -11.60
CA LEU A 587 -14.31 10.95 -11.17
C LEU A 587 -12.91 11.42 -11.54
N GLU A 588 -11.98 11.16 -10.63
CA GLU A 588 -10.56 11.04 -10.98
C GLU A 588 -10.35 9.70 -11.68
N LEU A 589 -9.62 9.71 -12.80
CA LEU A 589 -9.10 8.50 -13.40
C LEU A 589 -7.79 8.11 -12.71
N THR A 590 -7.28 6.92 -12.99
CA THR A 590 -5.96 6.55 -12.49
C THR A 590 -4.88 7.46 -13.07
N GLY A 591 -3.93 7.87 -12.25
CA GLY A 591 -2.77 8.64 -12.69
C GLY A 591 -1.94 7.91 -13.74
N ILE A 592 -1.46 8.68 -14.73
CA ILE A 592 -0.70 8.19 -15.88
C ILE A 592 0.48 9.11 -16.16
N ALA A 593 1.54 8.60 -16.78
CA ALA A 593 2.70 9.38 -17.20
C ALA A 593 3.37 8.83 -18.48
N GLU A 594 3.25 9.55 -19.60
CA GLU A 594 3.73 9.10 -20.90
C GLU A 594 4.23 10.26 -21.77
N ARG A 595 5.29 10.00 -22.56
CA ARG A 595 5.77 10.98 -23.55
C ARG A 595 4.91 10.91 -24.81
N LEU A 596 4.52 12.06 -25.32
CA LEU A 596 3.66 12.20 -26.50
C LEU A 596 4.38 12.95 -27.62
N GLN A 597 4.10 12.58 -28.86
CA GLN A 597 4.69 13.21 -30.05
C GLN A 597 3.64 14.03 -30.81
N GLU A 598 4.08 15.08 -31.50
CA GLU A 598 3.26 15.79 -32.48
C GLU A 598 2.56 14.78 -33.40
N GLY A 599 1.25 14.91 -33.59
CA GLY A 599 0.44 14.05 -34.43
C GLY A 599 0.00 12.71 -33.81
N ASP A 600 0.42 12.40 -32.57
CA ASP A 600 -0.25 11.36 -31.78
C ASP A 600 -1.72 11.76 -31.53
N ARG A 601 -2.60 10.76 -31.51
CA ARG A 601 -4.04 10.98 -31.27
C ARG A 601 -4.43 10.44 -29.90
N LEU A 602 -5.01 11.32 -29.09
CA LEU A 602 -5.50 10.98 -27.75
C LEU A 602 -6.91 10.43 -27.83
N LEU A 603 -7.20 9.43 -27.00
CA LEU A 603 -8.44 8.68 -27.03
C LEU A 603 -8.99 8.48 -25.60
N LEU A 604 -10.31 8.53 -25.45
CA LEU A 604 -10.97 7.90 -24.32
C LEU A 604 -11.41 6.50 -24.75
N MET A 605 -10.99 5.50 -23.99
CA MET A 605 -11.27 4.08 -24.25
C MET A 605 -12.24 3.56 -23.19
N LEU A 606 -13.40 3.07 -23.63
CA LEU A 606 -14.46 2.57 -22.76
C LEU A 606 -14.65 1.07 -22.93
N TYR A 607 -14.29 0.28 -21.93
CA TYR A 607 -14.36 -1.18 -21.94
C TYR A 607 -15.59 -1.68 -21.18
N GLY A 608 -16.20 -2.76 -21.65
CA GLY A 608 -17.17 -3.52 -20.86
C GLY A 608 -16.50 -4.43 -19.82
N HIS A 609 -15.24 -4.80 -20.06
CA HIS A 609 -14.45 -5.69 -19.24
C HIS A 609 -12.94 -5.38 -19.37
N HIS A 610 -12.22 -5.37 -18.25
CA HIS A 610 -10.76 -5.23 -18.18
C HIS A 610 -10.10 -6.40 -17.43
N PRO A 611 -8.89 -6.88 -17.82
CA PRO A 611 -8.25 -8.03 -17.17
C PRO A 611 -8.05 -7.93 -15.65
N THR A 612 -7.69 -6.76 -15.12
CA THR A 612 -7.57 -6.51 -13.66
C THR A 612 -8.89 -6.74 -12.91
N PHE A 613 -10.01 -6.55 -13.61
CA PHE A 613 -11.38 -6.68 -13.12
C PHE A 613 -12.05 -7.95 -13.68
N VAL A 614 -11.30 -9.02 -13.89
CA VAL A 614 -11.81 -10.24 -14.53
C VAL A 614 -13.08 -10.77 -13.86
N GLY A 615 -14.14 -10.96 -14.64
CA GLY A 615 -15.44 -11.40 -14.12
C GLY A 615 -16.30 -10.30 -13.47
N ALA A 616 -15.71 -9.13 -13.19
CA ALA A 616 -16.42 -7.93 -12.79
C ALA A 616 -16.83 -7.11 -14.01
N PHE A 617 -18.07 -7.33 -14.46
CA PHE A 617 -18.67 -6.64 -15.60
C PHE A 617 -20.19 -6.54 -15.39
N SER A 618 -20.88 -5.72 -16.19
CA SER A 618 -22.34 -5.61 -16.14
C SER A 618 -23.04 -6.96 -16.35
N ARG A 619 -23.75 -7.44 -15.33
CA ARG A 619 -24.53 -8.69 -15.41
C ARG A 619 -25.99 -8.43 -15.76
N ASP A 620 -26.46 -7.20 -15.61
CA ASP A 620 -27.80 -6.77 -15.99
C ASP A 620 -27.94 -6.72 -17.52
N LEU A 621 -28.81 -7.57 -18.07
CA LEU A 621 -29.08 -7.63 -19.51
C LEU A 621 -29.81 -6.38 -20.02
N THR A 622 -30.35 -5.54 -19.13
CA THR A 622 -31.03 -4.30 -19.51
C THR A 622 -30.07 -3.11 -19.74
N THR A 623 -28.78 -3.27 -19.44
CA THR A 623 -27.73 -2.25 -19.60
C THR A 623 -26.64 -2.66 -20.59
N LEU A 624 -26.93 -3.60 -21.50
CA LEU A 624 -25.97 -4.08 -22.52
C LEU A 624 -25.40 -2.97 -23.42
N LEU A 625 -26.20 -1.93 -23.68
CA LEU A 625 -25.84 -0.77 -24.47
C LEU A 625 -26.08 0.49 -23.65
N LEU A 626 -25.04 1.31 -23.51
CA LEU A 626 -25.11 2.59 -22.81
C LEU A 626 -24.73 3.73 -23.76
N GLN A 627 -25.45 4.84 -23.63
CA GLN A 627 -25.05 6.13 -24.17
C GLN A 627 -24.15 6.81 -23.14
N VAL A 628 -22.98 7.24 -23.61
CA VAL A 628 -21.96 7.90 -22.80
C VAL A 628 -21.74 9.30 -23.36
N SER A 629 -21.82 10.31 -22.51
CA SER A 629 -21.62 11.72 -22.87
C SER A 629 -20.92 12.46 -21.73
N GLY A 630 -20.33 13.62 -22.00
CA GLY A 630 -19.61 14.39 -20.98
C GLY A 630 -18.31 15.01 -21.49
N SER A 631 -17.32 15.13 -20.62
CA SER A 631 -15.96 15.55 -20.98
C SER A 631 -14.89 14.84 -20.14
N VAL A 632 -13.66 14.91 -20.61
CA VAL A 632 -12.45 14.43 -19.91
C VAL A 632 -11.44 15.56 -19.90
N GLN A 633 -10.75 15.76 -18.78
CA GLN A 633 -9.65 16.71 -18.67
C GLN A 633 -8.33 15.94 -18.52
N LEU A 634 -7.34 16.28 -19.34
CA LEU A 634 -6.04 15.59 -19.39
C LEU A 634 -4.89 16.48 -18.91
N PRO A 635 -3.96 15.93 -18.11
CA PRO A 635 -2.82 16.67 -17.58
C PRO A 635 -1.70 16.76 -18.62
N LEU A 636 -1.92 17.58 -19.64
CA LEU A 636 -0.95 17.82 -20.70
C LEU A 636 0.04 18.91 -20.29
N LEU A 637 1.32 18.57 -20.37
CA LEU A 637 2.45 19.39 -19.97
C LEU A 637 3.38 19.62 -21.15
N SER A 638 4.18 20.69 -21.06
CA SER A 638 5.29 20.95 -21.97
C SER A 638 6.26 19.75 -22.00
N PRO A 639 7.05 19.55 -23.07
CA PRO A 639 7.99 18.42 -23.19
C PRO A 639 8.99 18.26 -22.03
N ASP A 640 9.26 19.35 -21.30
CA ASP A 640 10.12 19.41 -20.12
C ASP A 640 9.36 19.29 -18.78
N GLY A 641 8.03 19.15 -18.81
CA GLY A 641 7.16 18.97 -17.64
C GLY A 641 6.98 20.21 -16.77
N GLN A 642 7.52 21.36 -17.16
CA GLN A 642 7.56 22.55 -16.29
C GLN A 642 6.32 23.45 -16.40
N SER A 643 5.45 23.24 -17.40
CA SER A 643 4.24 24.04 -17.58
C SER A 643 3.07 23.23 -18.17
N VAL A 644 1.85 23.57 -17.78
CA VAL A 644 0.60 23.00 -18.33
C VAL A 644 0.29 23.62 -19.70
N LEU A 645 -0.20 22.80 -20.65
CA LEU A 645 -0.57 23.18 -22.02
C LEU A 645 -2.05 23.49 -22.24
#